data_AF-A0AAV7TWM0-F1
#
_entry.id   AF-A0AAV7TWM0-F1
#
_cell.length_a   1.000
_cell.length_b   1.000
_cell.length_c   1.000
_cell.angle_alpha   90.00
_cell.angle_beta   90.00
_cell.angle_gamma   90.00
#
_symmetry.space_group_name_H-M   'P 1'
#
loop_
_entity.id
_entity.type
_entity.pdbx_description
1 polymer ?
#
loop_
_entity_poly.entity_id
_entity_poly.type
_entity_poly.pdbx_seq_one_letter_code
_entity_poly.pdbx_strand_id
1 'polypeptide(L)'
;MNPLNIQMLSKGLHEQVFRGEEAQYTDDQIQQSIKHLEKHDLWGKETSSVPDVELQLPKMYGKNIEEHFQILAQKQSLPYLEAANDLLQCELQAMPQEWSWQVGWTKYEADGRKTLVDFPDERALVFDVEICMSEGQCPTLAVAVSPSAWYSWCSRRLIEDRYSWSSQLTLSDLIPLETAINTNYPAKHNWTERLVVGHNVSFDRAHIKEQYLLKGSKMRFLDTMSLHMSISGLTGFQRTLWMASKHGKRKGLQEVKQHIKKTRRTFDGPSIAAWDWVNISSINNLVDVHSLYVGGPPLEKDARELFVKGSMADIRKEFQDLMSYCALDVKATHEVFQEQLPLFMKRCPHPVTFAGMLEMGVSYLPVNQNWERYVDEAQSTYEELQKEMKKSLMNLANDACQLLFQDGFKEDPWLWDLDWDVQEFKQKKTPKLSKKRVSAESSVNLEYTNGASDLELQEDPGPPTEEEESKVPDFKIYLQNLKETTVGLQPKRHQHLPGHPGWYRKLCPRFDDPEWIPGPSLMSLQMRVTPKLMRLTWDGFPLHYSDKHGWGYLVPGRKDNLCESIQDTNSPVFPYRVSENLHTEHCKKKGKEQEDNFDSPSLQEEFILTDGSSVWEKVEELSRQDIDPGFEDLYSGSLKKVNSQQNKSREQDSQLRNISLPACHHGNGPHNDIDIPGCWFFRLPHKDGNDNNVGSPFAKDFLPKMEDGTLQAGTGGTNATRALEINKMVSFWRNAHKRISSQMVVLLKKSELPRTVTRHPDYDDENKYGAILPQVVTAGTITRRAVEPTWLTASNARVDRVGSELKAMVQAPPGYNLIGADVDSQELWIAAILGEANFTGIHGCTAFGWMTLQGKKSSGTDLHSKTASAVGISREHAKVFNYGRIYGAGTPFAERLLMQFNHRLTQEQAGEKARQMYAVTKGIRRYILSNEGEWLAEQMGIYLEKAEDGSVSFQDVKNIQREAAKRSRRGQWNVVSHRVWEGGTESEMFNKLESIALSPSPKTPVLGCSISRALEPAAVKGEFITSRVNWVVQSSAVDYLHLMLVSMKWLFEEFDIDGRFCISIHDEVRYLVKCEDRYRAALALQITNLLTRSMFAYKLGMLDLPQSVAFFSAVDIDQCLRKEVNMDCTTPSNPTGMERRYGITQGE
;
A
#
# COMPACT_ATOMS: atom_id res chain seq x y z
N MET A 1 33.48 0.02 27.00
CA MET A 1 32.24 0.60 27.57
C MET A 1 32.36 2.12 27.50
N ASN A 2 31.28 2.82 27.18
CA ASN A 2 31.23 4.30 27.27
C ASN A 2 30.89 4.76 28.71
N PRO A 3 30.89 6.07 29.02
CA PRO A 3 30.54 6.60 30.35
C PRO A 3 29.13 6.27 30.84
N LEU A 4 28.23 5.81 29.95
CA LEU A 4 26.84 5.45 30.24
C LEU A 4 26.63 3.93 30.34
N ASN A 5 27.71 3.15 30.49
CA ASN A 5 27.70 1.68 30.56
C ASN A 5 27.13 0.98 29.32
N ILE A 6 27.29 1.58 28.14
CA ILE A 6 26.97 0.96 26.85
C ILE A 6 28.24 0.35 26.26
N GLN A 7 28.11 -0.87 25.75
CA GLN A 7 29.19 -1.54 25.06
C GLN A 7 29.40 -0.94 23.67
N MET A 8 30.62 -0.45 23.45
CA MET A 8 31.08 0.09 22.19
C MET A 8 31.84 -0.98 21.39
N LEU A 9 32.29 -0.66 20.17
CA LEU A 9 33.10 -1.56 19.37
C LEU A 9 34.33 -2.05 20.14
N SER A 10 34.77 -3.28 19.82
CA SER A 10 36.04 -3.80 20.29
C SER A 10 37.19 -2.89 19.80
N LYS A 11 38.25 -2.78 20.60
CA LYS A 11 39.37 -1.86 20.31
C LYS A 11 39.97 -2.10 18.91
N GLY A 12 40.14 -3.36 18.51
CA GLY A 12 40.66 -3.72 17.20
C GLY A 12 39.75 -3.29 16.04
N LEU A 13 38.42 -3.35 16.21
CA LEU A 13 37.48 -2.86 15.20
C LEU A 13 37.41 -1.34 15.16
N HIS A 14 37.42 -0.69 16.32
CA HIS A 14 37.47 0.77 16.42
C HIS A 14 38.72 1.35 15.74
N GLU A 15 39.89 0.78 15.99
CA GLU A 15 41.14 1.17 15.34
C GLU A 15 41.09 1.00 13.81
N GLN A 16 40.38 -0.02 13.31
CA GLN A 16 40.25 -0.23 11.87
C GLN A 16 39.26 0.73 11.22
N VAL A 17 38.14 1.05 11.87
CA VAL A 17 37.06 1.89 11.30
C VAL A 17 37.32 3.38 11.52
N PHE A 18 37.63 3.77 12.76
CA PHE A 18 37.81 5.16 13.20
C PHE A 18 39.28 5.55 13.39
N ARG A 19 40.23 4.65 13.05
CA ARG A 19 41.68 4.92 13.12
C ARG A 19 42.22 5.30 14.50
N GLY A 20 41.52 4.86 15.56
CA GLY A 20 41.89 5.13 16.94
C GLY A 20 41.61 6.56 17.40
N GLU A 21 40.77 7.32 16.68
CA GLU A 21 40.27 8.60 17.18
C GLU A 21 39.29 8.36 18.35
N GLU A 22 39.72 8.71 19.56
CA GLU A 22 38.89 8.59 20.77
C GLU A 22 37.97 9.79 20.94
N ALA A 23 36.70 9.53 21.28
CA ALA A 23 35.75 10.58 21.63
C ALA A 23 36.07 11.19 23.00
N GLN A 24 36.20 12.51 23.07
CA GLN A 24 36.34 13.24 24.33
C GLN A 24 34.98 13.72 24.81
N TYR A 25 34.59 13.33 26.02
CA TYR A 25 33.34 13.71 26.65
C TYR A 25 33.60 14.67 27.81
N THR A 26 32.79 15.72 27.95
CA THR A 26 32.88 16.60 29.12
C THR A 26 32.06 16.04 30.28
N ASP A 27 32.48 16.31 31.52
CA ASP A 27 31.75 15.87 32.72
C ASP A 27 30.31 16.40 32.74
N ASP A 28 30.09 17.63 32.24
CA ASP A 28 28.76 18.24 32.13
C ASP A 28 27.82 17.44 31.21
N GLN A 29 28.33 16.99 30.05
CA GLN A 29 27.56 16.17 29.11
C GLN A 29 27.16 14.82 29.72
N ILE A 30 28.06 14.20 30.48
CA ILE A 30 27.81 12.92 31.16
C ILE A 30 26.74 13.12 32.23
N GLN A 31 26.89 14.14 33.08
CA GLN A 31 25.93 14.43 34.15
C GLN A 31 24.54 14.78 33.61
N GLN A 32 24.47 15.56 32.52
CA GLN A 32 23.21 15.89 31.87
C GLN A 32 22.50 14.63 31.33
N SER A 33 23.27 13.71 30.73
CA SER A 33 22.76 12.43 30.24
C SER A 33 22.24 11.54 31.36
N ILE A 34 22.99 11.42 32.48
CA ILE A 34 22.57 10.64 33.65
C ILE A 34 21.27 11.21 34.24
N LYS A 35 21.18 12.52 34.46
CA LYS A 35 19.96 13.19 34.96
C LYS A 35 18.75 12.90 34.07
N HIS A 36 18.94 12.93 32.75
CA HIS A 36 17.87 12.62 31.80
C HIS A 36 17.41 11.16 31.91
N LEU A 37 18.34 10.20 32.00
CA LEU A 37 18.03 8.78 32.16
C LEU A 37 17.39 8.44 33.51
N GLU A 38 17.79 9.12 34.58
CA GLU A 38 17.18 9.01 35.91
C GLU A 38 15.73 9.50 35.91
N LYS A 39 15.45 10.63 35.25
CA LYS A 39 14.09 11.18 35.11
C LYS A 39 13.10 10.20 34.45
N HIS A 40 13.60 9.28 33.63
CA HIS A 40 12.80 8.31 32.89
C HIS A 40 12.90 6.87 33.43
N ASP A 41 13.48 6.68 34.63
CA ASP A 41 13.67 5.37 35.28
C ASP A 41 14.45 4.37 34.40
N LEU A 42 15.51 4.81 33.72
CA LEU A 42 16.36 3.95 32.87
C LEU A 42 17.78 3.77 33.40
N TRP A 43 18.27 4.71 34.22
CA TRP A 43 19.59 4.61 34.83
C TRP A 43 19.68 3.44 35.82
N GLY A 44 20.82 2.74 35.84
CA GLY A 44 21.08 1.64 36.79
C GLY A 44 20.41 0.30 36.46
N LYS A 45 19.73 0.16 35.31
CA LYS A 45 19.18 -1.12 34.84
C LYS A 45 20.24 -2.03 34.25
N GLU A 46 20.03 -3.34 34.35
CA GLU A 46 20.95 -4.35 33.79
C GLU A 46 21.14 -4.18 32.29
N THR A 47 22.39 -3.96 31.88
CA THR A 47 22.80 -3.90 30.48
C THR A 47 23.23 -5.28 29.99
N SER A 48 22.82 -5.68 28.78
CA SER A 48 23.35 -6.88 28.14
C SER A 48 24.70 -6.56 27.52
N SER A 49 25.74 -7.29 27.93
CA SER A 49 27.02 -7.32 27.22
C SER A 49 27.05 -8.50 26.25
N VAL A 50 27.55 -8.23 25.05
CA VAL A 50 27.83 -9.19 23.99
C VAL A 50 29.32 -9.53 24.07
N PRO A 51 29.79 -10.74 23.72
CA PRO A 51 31.23 -11.02 23.65
C PRO A 51 31.94 -10.09 22.64
N ASP A 52 33.18 -9.72 22.94
CA ASP A 52 34.00 -8.93 22.03
C ASP A 52 34.27 -9.71 20.73
N VAL A 53 34.25 -9.00 19.60
CA VAL A 53 34.49 -9.57 18.27
C VAL A 53 35.86 -9.13 17.77
N GLU A 54 36.70 -10.11 17.42
CA GLU A 54 37.98 -9.91 16.76
C GLU A 54 37.85 -10.25 15.27
N LEU A 55 37.71 -9.22 14.44
CA LEU A 55 37.59 -9.35 12.98
C LEU A 55 38.58 -8.42 12.29
N GLN A 56 39.25 -8.93 11.25
CA GLN A 56 40.10 -8.13 10.36
C GLN A 56 39.25 -7.65 9.18
N LEU A 57 39.06 -6.34 9.10
CA LEU A 57 38.33 -5.68 8.03
C LEU A 57 39.20 -5.54 6.77
N PRO A 58 38.59 -5.53 5.58
CA PRO A 58 39.31 -5.24 4.35
C PRO A 58 39.90 -3.82 4.38
N LYS A 59 41.00 -3.62 3.67
CA LYS A 59 41.69 -2.33 3.65
C LYS A 59 40.80 -1.25 3.02
N MET A 60 40.39 -0.28 3.82
CA MET A 60 39.64 0.89 3.32
C MET A 60 40.53 1.75 2.41
N TYR A 61 39.93 2.26 1.32
CA TYR A 61 40.64 3.10 0.35
C TYR A 61 40.87 4.55 0.82
N GLY A 62 39.94 5.12 1.59
CA GLY A 62 39.99 6.51 2.06
C GLY A 62 40.65 6.69 3.44
N LYS A 63 40.95 7.94 3.83
CA LYS A 63 41.52 8.28 5.15
C LYS A 63 40.53 8.14 6.30
N ASN A 64 39.24 8.27 6.00
CA ASN A 64 38.14 8.03 6.94
C ASN A 64 37.03 7.27 6.20
N ILE A 65 35.99 6.90 6.94
CA ILE A 65 34.88 6.13 6.38
C ILE A 65 34.10 6.90 5.31
N GLU A 66 33.97 8.23 5.45
CA GLU A 66 33.31 9.06 4.43
C GLU A 66 34.07 9.04 3.10
N GLU A 67 35.37 9.32 3.12
CA GLU A 67 36.20 9.34 1.92
C GLU A 67 36.23 7.95 1.27
N HIS A 68 36.23 6.89 2.09
CA HIS A 68 36.10 5.53 1.57
C HIS A 68 34.81 5.35 0.77
N PHE A 69 33.64 5.71 1.32
CA PHE A 69 32.36 5.62 0.62
C PHE A 69 32.28 6.51 -0.63
N GLN A 70 32.90 7.69 -0.60
CA GLN A 70 33.00 8.56 -1.77
C GLN A 70 33.80 7.91 -2.89
N ILE A 71 34.98 7.36 -2.58
CA ILE A 71 35.83 6.66 -3.54
C ILE A 71 35.11 5.42 -4.11
N LEU A 72 34.45 4.63 -3.25
CA LEU A 72 33.68 3.46 -3.69
C LEU A 72 32.61 3.83 -4.70
N ALA A 73 31.77 4.80 -4.34
CA ALA A 73 30.69 5.22 -5.21
C ALA A 73 31.19 5.87 -6.50
N GLN A 74 32.27 6.66 -6.46
CA GLN A 74 32.89 7.22 -7.66
C GLN A 74 33.40 6.11 -8.57
N LYS A 75 34.14 5.12 -8.05
CA LYS A 75 34.64 3.99 -8.85
C LYS A 75 33.51 3.21 -9.52
N GLN A 76 32.41 2.98 -8.81
CA GLN A 76 31.26 2.22 -9.32
C GLN A 76 30.37 3.02 -10.29
N SER A 77 30.30 4.36 -10.14
CA SER A 77 29.41 5.20 -10.95
C SER A 77 30.08 5.91 -12.11
N LEU A 78 31.40 6.16 -12.06
CA LEU A 78 32.13 6.96 -13.04
C LEU A 78 31.92 6.48 -14.49
N PRO A 79 32.00 5.17 -14.82
CA PRO A 79 31.80 4.72 -16.20
C PRO A 79 30.41 5.05 -16.75
N TYR A 80 29.39 5.03 -15.89
CA TYR A 80 28.02 5.37 -16.24
C TYR A 80 27.80 6.89 -16.28
N LEU A 81 28.49 7.66 -15.43
CA LEU A 81 28.46 9.12 -15.48
C LEU A 81 29.13 9.65 -16.76
N GLU A 82 30.24 9.05 -17.20
CA GLU A 82 30.87 9.36 -18.48
C GLU A 82 29.89 9.10 -19.63
N ALA A 83 29.28 7.91 -19.67
CA ALA A 83 28.27 7.56 -20.66
C ALA A 83 27.04 8.51 -20.62
N ALA A 84 26.62 8.93 -19.43
CA ALA A 84 25.55 9.90 -19.26
C ALA A 84 25.94 11.29 -19.80
N ASN A 85 27.17 11.73 -19.53
CA ASN A 85 27.68 13.01 -20.02
C ASN A 85 27.81 13.04 -21.55
N ASP A 86 28.17 11.92 -22.17
CA ASP A 86 28.18 11.78 -23.63
C ASP A 86 26.79 12.01 -24.23
N LEU A 87 25.73 11.49 -23.59
CA LEU A 87 24.34 11.76 -23.98
C LEU A 87 23.90 13.21 -23.71
N LEU A 88 24.37 13.82 -22.62
CA LEU A 88 24.03 15.20 -22.26
C LEU A 88 24.55 16.20 -23.29
N GLN A 89 25.79 16.03 -23.74
CA GLN A 89 26.47 16.97 -24.65
C GLN A 89 26.07 16.80 -26.11
N CYS A 90 25.33 15.74 -26.44
CA CYS A 90 24.96 15.45 -27.82
C CYS A 90 23.78 16.30 -28.32
N GLU A 91 23.92 16.84 -29.53
CA GLU A 91 22.78 17.31 -30.32
C GLU A 91 22.21 16.14 -31.13
N LEU A 92 20.93 15.83 -30.95
CA LEU A 92 20.29 14.71 -31.64
C LEU A 92 20.26 14.94 -33.15
N GLN A 93 20.56 13.88 -33.91
CA GLN A 93 20.42 13.89 -35.36
C GLN A 93 18.95 14.02 -35.79
N ALA A 94 18.74 14.50 -37.01
CA ALA A 94 17.41 14.61 -37.60
C ALA A 94 16.71 13.25 -37.60
N MET A 95 15.47 13.23 -37.09
CA MET A 95 14.67 12.01 -37.01
C MET A 95 14.43 11.44 -38.43
N PRO A 96 14.54 10.11 -38.60
CA PRO A 96 14.20 9.46 -39.86
C PRO A 96 12.76 9.76 -40.29
N GLN A 97 12.56 10.04 -41.59
CA GLN A 97 11.22 10.27 -42.15
C GLN A 97 10.46 8.97 -42.47
N GLU A 98 11.19 7.86 -42.63
CA GLU A 98 10.61 6.56 -43.00
C GLU A 98 11.35 5.42 -42.29
N TRP A 99 10.59 4.65 -41.50
CA TRP A 99 11.08 3.54 -40.70
C TRP A 99 11.08 2.22 -41.47
N SER A 100 12.10 1.39 -41.24
CA SER A 100 12.30 0.10 -41.88
C SER A 100 11.36 -0.97 -41.33
N TRP A 101 10.65 -1.66 -42.23
CA TRP A 101 9.81 -2.82 -41.91
C TRP A 101 10.63 -4.12 -41.99
N GLN A 102 11.56 -4.32 -41.06
CA GLN A 102 12.43 -5.50 -41.01
C GLN A 102 12.61 -6.01 -39.59
N VAL A 103 12.71 -7.33 -39.41
CA VAL A 103 12.87 -7.97 -38.10
C VAL A 103 14.24 -7.64 -37.50
N GLY A 104 14.28 -7.29 -36.22
CA GLY A 104 15.51 -6.97 -35.50
C GLY A 104 15.88 -5.49 -35.59
N TRP A 105 17.14 -5.16 -35.29
CA TRP A 105 17.61 -3.78 -35.21
C TRP A 105 18.03 -3.23 -36.58
N THR A 106 17.54 -2.02 -36.88
CA THR A 106 18.00 -1.20 -38.01
C THR A 106 18.60 0.10 -37.47
N LYS A 107 19.83 0.41 -37.87
CA LYS A 107 20.55 1.65 -37.59
C LYS A 107 20.32 2.66 -38.71
N TYR A 108 20.04 3.91 -38.34
CA TYR A 108 19.88 5.05 -39.25
C TYR A 108 21.00 6.05 -38.99
N GLU A 109 21.88 6.21 -39.97
CA GLU A 109 22.98 7.17 -39.93
C GLU A 109 22.53 8.56 -40.40
N ALA A 110 23.30 9.61 -40.06
CA ALA A 110 23.01 11.00 -40.45
C ALA A 110 22.83 11.19 -41.97
N ASP A 111 23.50 10.37 -42.77
CA ASP A 111 23.42 10.39 -44.23
C ASP A 111 22.13 9.75 -44.78
N GLY A 112 21.24 9.27 -43.90
CA GLY A 112 20.00 8.57 -44.25
C GLY A 112 20.18 7.08 -44.57
N ARG A 113 21.39 6.54 -44.40
CA ARG A 113 21.70 5.12 -44.65
C ARG A 113 21.06 4.23 -43.59
N LYS A 114 20.32 3.21 -44.04
CA LYS A 114 19.71 2.18 -43.19
C LYS A 114 20.60 0.93 -43.20
N THR A 115 21.10 0.49 -42.05
CA THR A 115 21.94 -0.71 -41.91
C THR A 115 21.36 -1.67 -40.87
N LEU A 116 21.36 -2.96 -41.16
CA LEU A 116 20.90 -3.98 -40.22
C LEU A 116 22.04 -4.31 -39.25
N VAL A 117 21.74 -4.26 -37.96
CA VAL A 117 22.70 -4.52 -36.88
C VAL A 117 22.12 -5.56 -35.92
N ASP A 118 22.97 -6.27 -35.20
CA ASP A 118 22.52 -7.25 -34.20
C ASP A 118 22.03 -6.57 -32.90
N PHE A 119 22.72 -5.49 -32.49
CA PHE A 119 22.40 -4.64 -31.35
C PHE A 119 23.11 -3.28 -31.53
N PRO A 120 22.71 -2.22 -30.80
CA PRO A 120 23.39 -0.91 -30.86
C PRO A 120 24.81 -0.95 -30.29
N ASP A 121 25.80 -0.41 -30.99
CA ASP A 121 27.21 -0.50 -30.59
C ASP A 121 27.59 0.49 -29.47
N GLU A 122 26.82 1.56 -29.29
CA GLU A 122 27.16 2.68 -28.42
C GLU A 122 27.02 2.37 -26.92
N ARG A 123 27.81 3.08 -26.10
CA ARG A 123 27.84 2.90 -24.63
C ARG A 123 26.62 3.48 -23.92
N ALA A 124 25.94 4.43 -24.54
CA ALA A 124 24.87 5.20 -23.94
C ALA A 124 23.70 5.35 -24.92
N LEU A 125 22.50 5.00 -24.47
CA LEU A 125 21.29 4.94 -25.29
C LEU A 125 20.10 5.49 -24.52
N VAL A 126 19.21 6.22 -25.20
CA VAL A 126 17.83 6.44 -24.72
C VAL A 126 16.93 5.44 -25.43
N PHE A 127 16.08 4.74 -24.69
CA PHE A 127 15.37 3.55 -25.17
C PHE A 127 13.94 3.51 -24.64
N ASP A 128 13.01 3.10 -25.51
CA ASP A 128 11.59 2.92 -25.21
C ASP A 128 11.02 1.71 -25.97
N VAL A 129 10.10 0.96 -25.34
CA VAL A 129 9.49 -0.26 -25.88
C VAL A 129 7.97 -0.19 -25.79
N GLU A 130 7.29 -0.54 -26.89
CA GLU A 130 5.84 -0.66 -26.96
C GLU A 130 5.36 -2.09 -27.16
N ILE A 131 4.22 -2.40 -26.54
CA ILE A 131 3.62 -3.74 -26.46
C ILE A 131 2.16 -3.70 -26.89
N CYS A 132 1.74 -4.72 -27.65
CA CYS A 132 0.32 -4.93 -27.95
C CYS A 132 -0.35 -5.72 -26.81
N MET A 133 -1.07 -5.02 -25.93
CA MET A 133 -1.68 -5.62 -24.72
C MET A 133 -2.75 -6.68 -25.02
N SER A 134 -3.34 -6.67 -26.22
CA SER A 134 -4.35 -7.65 -26.65
C SER A 134 -3.72 -9.01 -27.02
N GLU A 135 -2.47 -9.03 -27.48
CA GLU A 135 -1.76 -10.23 -27.93
C GLU A 135 -0.80 -10.81 -26.85
N GLY A 136 -0.54 -10.06 -25.77
CA GLY A 136 0.22 -10.54 -24.61
C GLY A 136 1.31 -9.56 -24.14
N GLN A 137 2.37 -10.11 -23.54
CA GLN A 137 3.48 -9.34 -22.93
C GLN A 137 4.76 -9.32 -23.79
N CYS A 138 4.68 -9.71 -25.06
CA CYS A 138 5.86 -9.72 -25.94
C CYS A 138 6.11 -8.32 -26.50
N PRO A 139 7.38 -7.88 -26.62
CA PRO A 139 7.69 -6.58 -27.21
C PRO A 139 7.28 -6.56 -28.69
N THR A 140 6.66 -5.45 -29.12
CA THR A 140 6.15 -5.28 -30.49
C THR A 140 7.08 -4.39 -31.29
N LEU A 141 7.39 -3.20 -30.75
CA LEU A 141 8.25 -2.19 -31.36
C LEU A 141 9.17 -1.61 -30.29
N ALA A 142 10.36 -1.19 -30.69
CA ALA A 142 11.22 -0.37 -29.84
C ALA A 142 12.00 0.64 -30.65
N VAL A 143 12.26 1.79 -30.04
CA VAL A 143 13.09 2.84 -30.63
C VAL A 143 14.22 3.16 -29.65
N ALA A 144 15.41 3.36 -30.19
CA ALA A 144 16.52 3.87 -29.41
C ALA A 144 17.21 5.02 -30.13
N VAL A 145 17.78 5.94 -29.36
CA VAL A 145 18.67 6.98 -29.88
C VAL A 145 19.97 6.97 -29.11
N SER A 146 21.05 7.12 -29.86
CA SER A 146 22.42 7.25 -29.36
C SER A 146 22.99 8.61 -29.76
N PRO A 147 24.17 9.00 -29.26
CA PRO A 147 24.82 10.21 -29.74
C PRO A 147 25.15 10.22 -31.25
N SER A 148 25.25 9.04 -31.88
CA SER A 148 25.73 8.86 -33.25
C SER A 148 24.65 8.49 -34.26
N ALA A 149 23.52 7.93 -33.82
CA ALA A 149 22.50 7.35 -34.71
C ALA A 149 21.17 7.07 -34.02
N TRP A 150 20.11 6.98 -34.83
CA TRP A 150 18.81 6.43 -34.45
C TRP A 150 18.74 4.92 -34.71
N TYR A 151 17.91 4.22 -33.95
CA TYR A 151 17.70 2.79 -34.07
C TYR A 151 16.22 2.43 -33.96
N SER A 152 15.78 1.48 -34.79
CA SER A 152 14.45 0.87 -34.68
C SER A 152 14.55 -0.63 -34.55
N TRP A 153 13.72 -1.23 -33.70
CA TRP A 153 13.57 -2.67 -33.57
C TRP A 153 12.13 -3.09 -33.86
N CYS A 154 11.97 -4.10 -34.70
CA CYS A 154 10.67 -4.69 -34.99
C CYS A 154 10.65 -6.17 -34.58
N SER A 155 9.56 -6.55 -33.90
CA SER A 155 9.33 -7.92 -33.46
C SER A 155 9.05 -8.87 -34.63
N ARG A 156 9.47 -10.14 -34.48
CA ARG A 156 9.07 -11.22 -35.40
C ARG A 156 7.56 -11.36 -35.49
N ARG A 157 6.84 -11.15 -34.37
CA ARG A 157 5.38 -11.27 -34.30
C ARG A 157 4.66 -10.20 -35.13
N LEU A 158 5.27 -9.03 -35.27
CA LEU A 158 4.70 -7.95 -36.04
C LEU A 158 4.76 -8.22 -37.54
N ILE A 159 5.89 -8.75 -38.01
CA ILE A 159 6.19 -8.89 -39.44
C ILE A 159 5.75 -10.26 -39.98
N GLU A 160 5.86 -11.33 -39.20
CA GLU A 160 5.45 -12.67 -39.63
C GLU A 160 3.95 -12.91 -39.39
N ASP A 161 3.26 -13.38 -40.43
CA ASP A 161 1.88 -13.87 -40.32
C ASP A 161 1.88 -15.36 -39.97
N ARG A 162 1.58 -15.66 -38.71
CA ARG A 162 1.36 -17.04 -38.23
C ARG A 162 -0.04 -17.19 -37.66
N TYR A 163 -0.63 -18.37 -37.84
CA TYR A 163 -1.96 -18.70 -37.31
C TYR A 163 -2.01 -18.76 -35.78
N SER A 164 -0.90 -19.10 -35.12
CA SER A 164 -0.79 -19.11 -33.65
C SER A 164 0.64 -18.85 -33.18
N TRP A 165 0.76 -18.08 -32.10
CA TRP A 165 2.00 -17.86 -31.35
C TRP A 165 1.95 -18.60 -30.02
N SER A 166 3.11 -19.02 -29.51
CA SER A 166 3.18 -19.56 -28.14
C SER A 166 2.93 -18.44 -27.14
N SER A 167 2.13 -18.76 -26.11
CA SER A 167 1.92 -17.88 -24.95
C SER A 167 3.15 -17.81 -24.04
N GLN A 168 4.03 -18.82 -24.10
CA GLN A 168 5.26 -18.86 -23.31
C GLN A 168 6.33 -17.94 -23.91
N LEU A 169 6.86 -17.05 -23.09
CA LEU A 169 7.96 -16.15 -23.41
C LEU A 169 9.31 -16.87 -23.28
N THR A 170 10.13 -16.72 -24.31
CA THR A 170 11.52 -17.20 -24.33
C THR A 170 12.48 -16.05 -24.61
N LEU A 171 13.77 -16.22 -24.31
CA LEU A 171 14.79 -15.21 -24.61
C LEU A 171 14.86 -14.81 -26.10
N SER A 172 14.38 -15.66 -27.02
CA SER A 172 14.35 -15.33 -28.46
C SER A 172 13.24 -14.35 -28.85
N ASP A 173 12.26 -14.13 -27.99
CA ASP A 173 11.17 -13.17 -28.20
C ASP A 173 11.50 -11.77 -27.66
N LEU A 174 12.59 -11.65 -26.88
CA LEU A 174 13.03 -10.42 -26.22
C LEU A 174 14.04 -9.63 -27.08
N ILE A 175 14.23 -8.36 -26.71
CA ILE A 175 15.09 -7.41 -27.42
C ILE A 175 16.55 -7.62 -26.98
N PRO A 176 17.48 -7.92 -27.91
CA PRO A 176 18.90 -7.99 -27.60
C PRO A 176 19.52 -6.59 -27.60
N LEU A 177 20.31 -6.24 -26.57
CA LEU A 177 21.08 -4.98 -26.55
C LEU A 177 22.59 -5.17 -26.43
N GLU A 178 23.08 -6.36 -26.11
CA GLU A 178 24.52 -6.61 -25.91
C GLU A 178 25.02 -7.86 -26.64
N THR A 179 24.11 -8.74 -27.07
CA THR A 179 24.46 -10.03 -27.68
C THR A 179 23.87 -10.19 -29.07
N ALA A 180 24.63 -10.86 -29.95
CA ALA A 180 24.15 -11.19 -31.29
C ALA A 180 23.01 -12.22 -31.25
N ILE A 181 22.22 -12.26 -32.32
CA ILE A 181 21.11 -13.20 -32.47
C ILE A 181 21.65 -14.64 -32.35
N ASN A 182 21.05 -15.44 -31.44
CA ASN A 182 21.46 -16.81 -31.07
C ASN A 182 22.72 -16.97 -30.20
N THR A 183 23.33 -15.88 -29.72
CA THR A 183 24.41 -15.93 -28.72
C THR A 183 23.89 -15.46 -27.36
N ASN A 184 24.34 -16.09 -26.27
CA ASN A 184 23.91 -15.72 -24.90
C ASN A 184 24.98 -14.92 -24.16
N TYR A 185 26.21 -14.92 -24.65
CA TYR A 185 27.35 -14.25 -24.04
C TYR A 185 28.14 -13.49 -25.11
N PRO A 186 28.76 -12.35 -24.76
CA PRO A 186 29.65 -11.64 -25.68
C PRO A 186 30.85 -12.51 -26.07
N ALA A 187 31.40 -12.29 -27.27
CA ALA A 187 32.45 -13.12 -27.87
C ALA A 187 33.74 -13.28 -27.03
N LYS A 188 33.98 -12.37 -26.06
CA LYS A 188 35.13 -12.43 -25.13
C LYS A 188 34.74 -12.74 -23.67
N HIS A 189 33.48 -13.08 -23.41
CA HIS A 189 32.90 -13.21 -22.06
C HIS A 189 33.10 -11.98 -21.14
N ASN A 190 33.48 -10.84 -21.69
CA ASN A 190 33.64 -9.60 -20.93
C ASN A 190 32.50 -8.65 -21.28
N TRP A 191 31.70 -8.30 -20.27
CA TRP A 191 30.64 -7.30 -20.41
C TRP A 191 31.22 -5.90 -20.42
N THR A 192 30.69 -5.05 -21.29
CA THR A 192 31.01 -3.62 -21.34
C THR A 192 30.05 -2.84 -20.45
N GLU A 193 30.56 -1.79 -19.78
CA GLU A 193 29.71 -0.87 -19.02
C GLU A 193 28.89 -0.01 -19.97
N ARG A 194 27.56 -0.14 -19.90
CA ARG A 194 26.59 0.56 -20.74
C ARG A 194 25.49 1.20 -19.90
N LEU A 195 25.02 2.36 -20.34
CA LEU A 195 23.94 3.09 -19.72
C LEU A 195 22.74 3.16 -20.65
N VAL A 196 21.58 2.76 -20.15
CA VAL A 196 20.29 2.95 -20.82
C VAL A 196 19.46 3.94 -20.02
N VAL A 197 18.98 4.99 -20.68
CA VAL A 197 18.08 5.99 -20.10
C VAL A 197 16.69 5.78 -20.68
N GLY A 198 15.66 5.82 -19.83
CA GLY A 198 14.27 5.68 -20.26
C GLY A 198 13.32 6.44 -19.34
N HIS A 199 12.06 6.55 -19.74
CA HIS A 199 10.99 7.04 -18.87
C HIS A 199 10.16 5.86 -18.41
N ASN A 200 10.16 5.56 -17.10
CA ASN A 200 9.67 4.28 -16.58
C ASN A 200 10.48 3.07 -17.13
N VAL A 201 11.81 3.24 -17.15
CA VAL A 201 12.78 2.29 -17.73
C VAL A 201 12.69 0.86 -17.17
N SER A 202 12.09 0.67 -16.00
CA SER A 202 11.91 -0.65 -15.40
C SER A 202 10.94 -1.53 -16.20
N PHE A 203 9.98 -0.91 -16.89
CA PHE A 203 9.10 -1.57 -17.84
C PHE A 203 9.88 -1.96 -19.11
N ASP A 204 10.65 -1.04 -19.69
CA ASP A 204 11.48 -1.31 -20.87
C ASP A 204 12.51 -2.39 -20.59
N ARG A 205 13.13 -2.34 -19.40
CA ARG A 205 14.11 -3.31 -18.92
C ARG A 205 13.57 -4.74 -18.92
N ALA A 206 12.30 -4.92 -18.58
CA ALA A 206 11.68 -6.23 -18.56
C ALA A 206 11.69 -6.88 -19.96
N HIS A 207 11.83 -6.12 -21.04
CA HIS A 207 11.82 -6.65 -22.41
C HIS A 207 13.23 -6.87 -22.99
N ILE A 208 14.28 -6.66 -22.18
CA ILE A 208 15.68 -6.81 -22.58
C ILE A 208 16.17 -8.22 -22.26
N LYS A 209 16.69 -8.91 -23.27
CA LYS A 209 17.11 -10.31 -23.21
C LYS A 209 18.18 -10.58 -22.14
N GLU A 210 19.26 -9.81 -22.14
CA GLU A 210 20.44 -10.08 -21.30
C GLU A 210 20.17 -9.91 -19.79
N GLN A 211 19.11 -9.19 -19.43
CA GLN A 211 18.77 -8.93 -18.03
C GLN A 211 18.25 -10.18 -17.28
N TYR A 212 17.76 -11.18 -18.02
CA TYR A 212 17.28 -12.46 -17.51
C TYR A 212 18.38 -13.51 -17.32
N LEU A 213 19.60 -13.25 -17.79
CA LEU A 213 20.73 -14.16 -17.56
C LEU A 213 21.07 -14.17 -16.07
N LEU A 214 21.37 -15.33 -15.50
CA LEU A 214 21.67 -15.47 -14.07
C LEU A 214 22.85 -14.59 -13.65
N LYS A 215 23.95 -14.68 -14.41
CA LYS A 215 25.07 -13.74 -14.35
C LYS A 215 24.71 -12.50 -15.16
N GLY A 216 24.32 -11.44 -14.44
CA GLY A 216 23.90 -10.19 -15.04
C GLY A 216 25.02 -9.48 -15.81
N SER A 217 24.63 -8.65 -16.76
CA SER A 217 25.55 -7.78 -17.48
C SER A 217 25.97 -6.56 -16.65
N LYS A 218 26.94 -5.81 -17.19
CA LYS A 218 27.36 -4.51 -16.66
C LYS A 218 26.51 -3.35 -17.22
N MET A 219 25.34 -3.64 -17.79
CA MET A 219 24.39 -2.61 -18.15
C MET A 219 23.69 -2.07 -16.90
N ARG A 220 23.47 -0.76 -16.85
CA ARG A 220 22.67 -0.10 -15.81
C ARG A 220 21.64 0.82 -16.44
N PHE A 221 20.57 1.06 -15.70
CA PHE A 221 19.40 1.80 -16.16
C PHE A 221 19.20 3.06 -15.33
N LEU A 222 18.84 4.14 -16.00
CA LEU A 222 18.52 5.40 -15.36
C LEU A 222 17.12 5.86 -15.79
N ASP A 223 16.27 6.08 -14.80
CA ASP A 223 14.87 6.41 -15.01
C ASP A 223 14.61 7.91 -14.81
N THR A 224 14.19 8.60 -15.87
CA THR A 224 13.82 10.01 -15.80
C THR A 224 12.59 10.25 -14.91
N MET A 225 11.69 9.27 -14.76
CA MET A 225 10.58 9.38 -13.81
C MET A 225 11.08 9.39 -12.35
N SER A 226 12.02 8.51 -12.02
CA SER A 226 12.67 8.46 -10.70
C SER A 226 13.48 9.74 -10.39
N LEU A 227 14.20 10.28 -11.38
CA LEU A 227 14.91 11.56 -11.25
C LEU A 227 13.92 12.71 -10.99
N HIS A 228 12.82 12.77 -11.75
CA HIS A 228 11.77 13.76 -11.55
C HIS A 228 11.16 13.68 -10.14
N MET A 229 10.83 12.49 -9.64
CA MET A 229 10.30 12.31 -8.28
C MET A 229 11.26 12.84 -7.20
N SER A 230 12.55 12.64 -7.39
CA SER A 230 13.59 13.14 -6.47
C SER A 230 13.74 14.66 -6.51
N ILE A 231 13.53 15.29 -7.68
CA ILE A 231 13.70 16.74 -7.87
C ILE A 231 12.42 17.53 -7.54
N SER A 232 11.30 17.12 -8.12
CA SER A 232 10.02 17.84 -8.16
C SER A 232 8.81 16.94 -7.90
N GLY A 233 8.97 15.78 -7.27
CA GLY A 233 7.84 14.91 -6.92
C GLY A 233 6.82 15.54 -5.97
N LEU A 234 5.58 15.05 -6.03
CA LEU A 234 4.44 15.49 -5.19
C LEU A 234 4.09 14.43 -4.14
N THR A 235 3.62 14.86 -2.96
CA THR A 235 2.94 13.96 -2.01
C THR A 235 1.61 13.44 -2.60
N GLY A 236 1.07 12.35 -2.04
CA GLY A 236 -0.24 11.82 -2.48
C GLY A 236 -1.36 12.87 -2.38
N PHE A 237 -1.37 13.63 -1.30
CA PHE A 237 -2.31 14.72 -1.12
C PHE A 237 -2.05 15.89 -2.08
N GLN A 238 -0.79 16.34 -2.24
CA GLN A 238 -0.45 17.38 -3.21
C GLN A 238 -0.82 16.97 -4.65
N ARG A 239 -0.65 15.70 -5.01
CA ARG A 239 -1.05 15.14 -6.32
C ARG A 239 -2.55 15.27 -6.53
N THR A 240 -3.36 14.94 -5.51
CA THR A 240 -4.82 15.08 -5.57
C THR A 240 -5.24 16.55 -5.76
N LEU A 241 -4.60 17.47 -5.03
CA LEU A 241 -4.83 18.91 -5.20
C LEU A 241 -4.41 19.42 -6.58
N TRP A 242 -3.27 18.96 -7.11
CA TRP A 242 -2.76 19.31 -8.43
C TRP A 242 -3.72 18.85 -9.53
N MET A 243 -4.19 17.59 -9.44
CA MET A 243 -5.20 17.03 -10.37
C MET A 243 -6.49 17.84 -10.35
N ALA A 244 -6.98 18.20 -9.16
CA ALA A 244 -8.19 19.01 -9.00
C ALA A 244 -8.04 20.41 -9.63
N SER A 245 -6.85 21.01 -9.53
CA SER A 245 -6.53 22.33 -10.09
C SER A 245 -6.46 22.32 -11.62
N LYS A 246 -5.73 21.36 -12.21
CA LYS A 246 -5.48 21.31 -13.67
C LYS A 246 -6.61 20.66 -14.48
N HIS A 247 -7.29 19.64 -13.96
CA HIS A 247 -8.27 18.85 -14.71
C HIS A 247 -9.75 19.26 -14.48
N GLY A 248 -10.02 20.31 -13.69
CA GLY A 248 -11.31 21.01 -13.70
C GLY A 248 -12.56 20.17 -13.38
N LYS A 249 -12.45 19.00 -12.73
CA LYS A 249 -13.65 18.23 -12.34
C LYS A 249 -14.45 19.02 -11.30
N ARG A 250 -15.61 19.56 -11.70
CA ARG A 250 -16.54 20.37 -10.88
C ARG A 250 -16.83 19.80 -9.48
N LYS A 251 -16.80 18.47 -9.30
CA LYS A 251 -16.97 17.80 -7.99
C LYS A 251 -15.77 17.97 -7.06
N GLY A 252 -14.55 17.76 -7.53
CA GLY A 252 -13.33 18.00 -6.74
C GLY A 252 -13.16 19.48 -6.40
N LEU A 253 -13.52 20.38 -7.32
CA LEU A 253 -13.55 21.81 -7.05
C LEU A 253 -14.61 22.20 -6.01
N GLN A 254 -15.73 21.46 -5.89
CA GLN A 254 -16.77 21.67 -4.88
C GLN A 254 -16.38 21.14 -3.51
N GLU A 255 -15.74 19.97 -3.43
CA GLU A 255 -15.16 19.42 -2.20
C GLU A 255 -14.02 20.30 -1.70
N VAL A 256 -13.13 20.74 -2.61
CA VAL A 256 -12.07 21.72 -2.31
C VAL A 256 -12.69 23.07 -1.92
N LYS A 257 -13.74 23.57 -2.60
CA LYS A 257 -14.43 24.82 -2.21
C LYS A 257 -15.22 24.70 -0.91
N GLN A 258 -15.78 23.52 -0.58
CA GLN A 258 -16.50 23.26 0.67
C GLN A 258 -15.52 23.09 1.83
N HIS A 259 -14.39 22.40 1.59
CA HIS A 259 -13.25 22.33 2.49
C HIS A 259 -12.72 23.75 2.75
N ILE A 260 -12.42 24.53 1.69
CA ILE A 260 -12.04 25.95 1.77
C ILE A 260 -13.14 26.80 2.44
N LYS A 261 -14.44 26.51 2.28
CA LYS A 261 -15.52 27.22 2.99
C LYS A 261 -15.56 26.89 4.48
N LYS A 262 -15.21 25.65 4.87
CA LYS A 262 -15.00 25.24 6.26
C LYS A 262 -13.75 25.93 6.83
N THR A 263 -12.67 26.03 6.06
CA THR A 263 -11.44 26.77 6.41
C THR A 263 -11.64 28.29 6.45
N ARG A 264 -12.51 28.85 5.59
CA ARG A 264 -12.84 30.30 5.55
C ARG A 264 -13.61 30.79 6.77
N ARG A 265 -14.22 29.90 7.56
CA ARG A 265 -14.95 30.33 8.77
C ARG A 265 -14.04 30.67 9.95
N THR A 266 -12.73 30.35 9.89
CA THR A 266 -11.78 30.55 10.98
C THR A 266 -10.52 31.35 10.60
N PHE A 267 -10.43 31.92 9.38
CA PHE A 267 -9.22 32.64 8.95
C PHE A 267 -9.55 33.90 8.14
N ASP A 268 -9.32 35.08 8.72
CA ASP A 268 -9.19 36.37 8.02
C ASP A 268 -7.71 36.78 8.07
N GLY A 269 -6.89 36.01 7.34
CA GLY A 269 -5.49 36.29 7.01
C GLY A 269 -5.31 36.23 5.48
N PRO A 270 -4.13 36.59 4.92
CA PRO A 270 -3.97 36.71 3.47
C PRO A 270 -4.36 35.39 2.80
N SER A 271 -5.00 35.49 1.62
CA SER A 271 -5.36 34.39 0.73
C SER A 271 -4.40 33.21 0.82
N ILE A 272 -4.86 31.96 0.66
CA ILE A 272 -4.01 30.80 0.34
C ILE A 272 -2.98 31.25 -0.72
N ALA A 273 -1.79 31.62 -0.27
CA ALA A 273 -0.79 32.38 -1.04
C ALA A 273 0.44 31.51 -1.15
N ALA A 274 0.30 30.37 -1.81
CA ALA A 274 1.35 29.73 -2.59
C ALA A 274 0.75 28.51 -3.28
N TRP A 275 0.02 28.74 -4.38
CA TRP A 275 -0.10 27.71 -5.43
C TRP A 275 1.21 27.63 -6.24
N ASP A 276 2.27 28.31 -5.80
CA ASP A 276 3.57 28.40 -6.44
C ASP A 276 4.16 26.99 -6.64
N TRP A 277 4.00 26.09 -5.68
CA TRP A 277 4.45 24.70 -5.80
C TRP A 277 3.75 23.91 -6.92
N VAL A 278 2.52 24.28 -7.32
CA VAL A 278 1.81 23.63 -8.45
C VAL A 278 2.45 23.94 -9.80
N ASN A 279 3.12 25.09 -9.92
CA ASN A 279 3.83 25.47 -11.13
C ASN A 279 5.28 24.95 -11.17
N ILE A 280 5.81 24.48 -10.04
CA ILE A 280 7.20 23.99 -9.89
C ILE A 280 7.28 22.45 -9.99
N SER A 281 6.12 21.80 -10.14
CA SER A 281 5.97 20.36 -10.04
C SER A 281 4.84 19.83 -10.92
N SER A 282 4.87 18.53 -11.22
CA SER A 282 3.97 17.83 -12.13
C SER A 282 3.67 16.42 -11.63
N ILE A 283 2.74 15.75 -12.32
CA ILE A 283 2.55 14.30 -12.19
C ILE A 283 3.69 13.59 -12.93
N ASN A 284 3.87 12.31 -12.62
CA ASN A 284 4.94 11.44 -13.09
C ASN A 284 4.92 11.11 -14.59
N ASN A 285 3.88 11.43 -15.36
CA ASN A 285 3.80 11.02 -16.76
C ASN A 285 4.75 11.86 -17.65
N LEU A 286 5.25 11.27 -18.74
CA LEU A 286 6.21 11.93 -19.63
C LEU A 286 5.70 13.27 -20.16
N VAL A 287 4.44 13.35 -20.55
CA VAL A 287 3.82 14.57 -21.11
C VAL A 287 3.88 15.75 -20.14
N ASP A 288 3.48 15.54 -18.89
CA ASP A 288 3.45 16.58 -17.87
C ASP A 288 4.89 16.92 -17.41
N VAL A 289 5.79 15.94 -17.39
CA VAL A 289 7.21 16.14 -17.05
C VAL A 289 7.93 16.93 -18.15
N HIS A 290 7.74 16.58 -19.43
CA HIS A 290 8.29 17.31 -20.58
C HIS A 290 7.78 18.75 -20.59
N SER A 291 6.48 18.95 -20.36
CA SER A 291 5.87 20.28 -20.24
C SER A 291 6.47 21.12 -19.10
N LEU A 292 6.89 20.49 -17.99
CA LEU A 292 7.47 21.19 -16.84
C LEU A 292 8.92 21.65 -17.09
N TYR A 293 9.76 20.80 -17.68
CA TYR A 293 11.20 21.06 -17.79
C TYR A 293 11.59 21.71 -19.12
N VAL A 294 11.06 21.20 -20.23
CA VAL A 294 11.42 21.64 -21.59
C VAL A 294 10.41 22.67 -22.10
N GLY A 295 9.12 22.41 -21.85
CA GLY A 295 8.02 23.15 -22.47
C GLY A 295 7.84 22.79 -23.96
N GLY A 296 6.78 23.28 -24.59
CA GLY A 296 6.50 23.02 -26.02
C GLY A 296 5.07 22.53 -26.30
N PRO A 297 4.80 22.07 -27.54
CA PRO A 297 3.51 21.47 -27.89
C PRO A 297 3.28 20.18 -27.12
N PRO A 298 2.04 19.87 -26.70
CA PRO A 298 1.75 18.66 -25.95
C PRO A 298 1.98 17.42 -26.81
N LEU A 299 2.64 16.42 -26.23
CA LEU A 299 2.78 15.09 -26.84
C LEU A 299 1.39 14.47 -27.05
N GLU A 300 1.17 13.90 -28.23
CA GLU A 300 -0.11 13.31 -28.62
C GLU A 300 -0.35 11.99 -27.87
N LYS A 301 -1.52 11.84 -27.21
CA LYS A 301 -1.83 10.65 -26.40
C LYS A 301 -2.60 9.56 -27.16
N ASP A 302 -3.15 9.91 -28.33
CA ASP A 302 -4.16 9.08 -28.99
C ASP A 302 -3.54 7.84 -29.65
N ALA A 303 -2.30 7.95 -30.17
CA ALA A 303 -1.56 6.83 -30.76
C ALA A 303 -1.29 5.69 -29.77
N ARG A 304 -1.05 6.02 -28.49
CA ARG A 304 -0.84 5.03 -27.43
C ARG A 304 -2.06 4.13 -27.19
N GLU A 305 -3.28 4.63 -27.40
CA GLU A 305 -4.48 3.81 -27.18
C GLU A 305 -4.55 2.60 -28.13
N LEU A 306 -3.92 2.67 -29.31
CA LEU A 306 -3.81 1.55 -30.24
C LEU A 306 -3.00 0.39 -29.67
N PHE A 307 -1.90 0.64 -28.94
CA PHE A 307 -1.14 -0.43 -28.28
C PHE A 307 -1.91 -1.08 -27.13
N VAL A 308 -2.77 -0.30 -26.45
CA VAL A 308 -3.53 -0.77 -25.28
C VAL A 308 -4.81 -1.51 -25.65
N LYS A 309 -5.56 -1.01 -26.64
CA LYS A 309 -6.89 -1.52 -27.02
C LYS A 309 -6.96 -2.11 -28.43
N GLY A 310 -6.01 -1.77 -29.30
CA GLY A 310 -5.99 -2.21 -30.69
C GLY A 310 -5.50 -3.64 -30.85
N SER A 311 -5.65 -4.16 -32.08
CA SER A 311 -5.13 -5.46 -32.50
C SER A 311 -3.77 -5.33 -33.20
N MET A 312 -3.05 -6.44 -33.34
CA MET A 312 -1.80 -6.45 -34.11
C MET A 312 -1.99 -6.01 -35.58
N ALA A 313 -3.16 -6.26 -36.16
CA ALA A 313 -3.49 -5.83 -37.52
C ALA A 313 -3.59 -4.31 -37.62
N ASP A 314 -4.12 -3.65 -36.60
CA ASP A 314 -4.21 -2.19 -36.55
C ASP A 314 -2.82 -1.56 -36.44
N ILE A 315 -1.94 -2.16 -35.63
CA ILE A 315 -0.54 -1.72 -35.49
C ILE A 315 0.22 -1.85 -36.82
N ARG A 316 -0.01 -2.94 -37.57
CA ARG A 316 0.60 -3.13 -38.91
C ARG A 316 0.15 -2.07 -39.90
N LYS A 317 -1.11 -1.63 -39.82
CA LYS A 317 -1.69 -0.64 -40.73
C LYS A 317 -1.12 0.76 -40.47
N GLU A 318 -1.01 1.16 -39.20
CA GLU A 318 -0.57 2.50 -38.79
C GLU A 318 0.92 2.54 -38.37
N PHE A 319 1.75 1.61 -38.88
CA PHE A 319 3.12 1.40 -38.40
C PHE A 319 4.02 2.63 -38.44
N GLN A 320 4.01 3.39 -39.53
CA GLN A 320 4.91 4.55 -39.70
C GLN A 320 4.58 5.66 -38.68
N ASP A 321 3.30 5.87 -38.41
CA ASP A 321 2.82 6.85 -37.45
C ASP A 321 3.14 6.39 -36.02
N LEU A 322 2.94 5.11 -35.70
CA LEU A 322 3.28 4.54 -34.41
C LEU A 322 4.80 4.54 -34.12
N MET A 323 5.64 4.26 -35.13
CA MET A 323 7.11 4.35 -34.96
C MET A 323 7.58 5.78 -34.76
N SER A 324 6.96 6.73 -35.48
CA SER A 324 7.25 8.16 -35.30
C SER A 324 6.81 8.64 -33.92
N TYR A 325 5.67 8.14 -33.41
CA TYR A 325 5.23 8.36 -32.03
C TYR A 325 6.27 7.85 -31.02
N CYS A 326 6.74 6.60 -31.14
CA CYS A 326 7.76 6.04 -30.24
C CYS A 326 9.06 6.86 -30.30
N ALA A 327 9.47 7.30 -31.49
CA ALA A 327 10.65 8.14 -31.65
C ALA A 327 10.50 9.53 -31.02
N LEU A 328 9.30 10.12 -31.05
CA LEU A 328 8.99 11.38 -30.36
C LEU A 328 9.05 11.20 -28.83
N ASP A 329 8.56 10.08 -28.29
CA ASP A 329 8.65 9.77 -26.86
C ASP A 329 10.11 9.57 -26.40
N VAL A 330 10.93 8.88 -27.20
CA VAL A 330 12.38 8.76 -26.96
C VAL A 330 13.08 10.12 -27.02
N LYS A 331 12.73 10.95 -28.00
CA LYS A 331 13.26 12.32 -28.13
C LYS A 331 12.89 13.16 -26.91
N ALA A 332 11.62 13.16 -26.51
CA ALA A 332 11.14 13.89 -25.34
C ALA A 332 11.84 13.41 -24.06
N THR A 333 12.09 12.10 -23.95
CA THR A 333 12.84 11.50 -22.84
C THR A 333 14.28 12.00 -22.79
N HIS A 334 14.96 12.10 -23.95
CA HIS A 334 16.31 12.67 -24.04
C HIS A 334 16.36 14.15 -23.62
N GLU A 335 15.44 14.98 -24.13
CA GLU A 335 15.36 16.40 -23.78
C GLU A 335 15.09 16.60 -22.28
N VAL A 336 14.18 15.80 -21.70
CA VAL A 336 13.90 15.80 -20.27
C VAL A 336 15.13 15.38 -19.46
N PHE A 337 15.84 14.35 -19.91
CA PHE A 337 17.05 13.86 -19.27
C PHE A 337 18.16 14.93 -19.23
N GLN A 338 18.31 15.70 -20.33
CA GLN A 338 19.28 16.79 -20.42
C GLN A 338 19.12 17.84 -19.32
N GLU A 339 17.88 18.22 -19.02
CA GLU A 339 17.59 19.18 -17.95
C GLU A 339 17.64 18.54 -16.55
N GLN A 340 17.22 17.28 -16.41
CA GLN A 340 17.07 16.64 -15.10
C GLN A 340 18.38 16.19 -14.48
N LEU A 341 19.31 15.60 -15.24
CA LEU A 341 20.52 15.01 -14.65
C LEU A 341 21.41 16.05 -13.93
N PRO A 342 21.71 17.24 -14.50
CA PRO A 342 22.46 18.27 -13.78
C PRO A 342 21.75 18.75 -12.51
N LEU A 343 20.43 18.90 -12.56
CA LEU A 343 19.62 19.27 -11.40
C LEU A 343 19.65 18.19 -10.32
N PHE A 344 19.57 16.92 -10.71
CA PHE A 344 19.68 15.80 -9.79
C PHE A 344 21.03 15.80 -9.06
N MET A 345 22.14 15.93 -9.80
CA MET A 345 23.49 15.96 -9.22
C MET A 345 23.71 17.14 -8.26
N LYS A 346 23.07 18.29 -8.53
CA LYS A 346 23.09 19.44 -7.62
C LYS A 346 22.30 19.19 -6.33
N ARG A 347 21.19 18.45 -6.40
CA ARG A 347 20.30 18.18 -5.26
C ARG A 347 20.74 16.99 -4.42
N CYS A 348 21.35 15.99 -5.05
CA CYS A 348 21.93 14.79 -4.44
C CYS A 348 23.45 14.81 -4.70
N PRO A 349 24.21 15.61 -3.92
CA PRO A 349 25.62 15.86 -4.22
C PRO A 349 26.53 14.65 -3.97
N HIS A 350 26.10 13.70 -3.12
CA HIS A 350 26.93 12.55 -2.77
C HIS A 350 26.82 11.44 -3.83
N PRO A 351 27.95 10.91 -4.35
CA PRO A 351 27.95 9.93 -5.45
C PRO A 351 27.28 8.60 -5.07
N VAL A 352 27.25 8.24 -3.78
CA VAL A 352 26.58 7.02 -3.27
C VAL A 352 25.13 6.94 -3.68
N THR A 353 24.38 8.07 -3.67
CA THR A 353 22.97 8.05 -4.04
C THR A 353 22.78 7.61 -5.49
N PHE A 354 23.59 8.15 -6.40
CA PHE A 354 23.55 7.77 -7.81
C PHE A 354 23.96 6.31 -8.02
N ALA A 355 25.07 5.87 -7.41
CA ALA A 355 25.53 4.48 -7.50
C ALA A 355 24.51 3.48 -6.93
N GLY A 356 23.91 3.79 -5.78
CA GLY A 356 22.88 2.97 -5.14
C GLY A 356 21.61 2.85 -5.98
N MET A 357 21.17 3.94 -6.63
CA MET A 357 20.03 3.90 -7.55
C MET A 357 20.29 2.99 -8.76
N LEU A 358 21.48 3.03 -9.35
CA LEU A 358 21.85 2.16 -10.46
C LEU A 358 21.80 0.67 -10.07
N GLU A 359 22.29 0.32 -8.87
CA GLU A 359 22.28 -1.07 -8.40
C GLU A 359 20.87 -1.54 -8.00
N MET A 360 20.05 -0.66 -7.43
CA MET A 360 18.66 -0.98 -7.11
C MET A 360 17.81 -1.26 -8.35
N GLY A 361 18.11 -0.62 -9.48
CA GLY A 361 17.40 -0.79 -10.75
C GLY A 361 17.61 -2.15 -11.43
N VAL A 362 18.59 -2.97 -10.99
CA VAL A 362 18.93 -4.26 -11.61
C VAL A 362 18.45 -5.49 -10.82
N SER A 363 17.38 -5.32 -10.04
CA SER A 363 16.71 -6.40 -9.30
C SER A 363 16.37 -7.61 -10.17
N TYR A 364 16.40 -8.80 -9.56
CA TYR A 364 16.25 -10.09 -10.24
C TYR A 364 15.67 -11.13 -9.29
N LEU A 365 14.55 -11.74 -9.67
CA LEU A 365 13.91 -12.80 -8.87
C LEU A 365 13.98 -14.13 -9.62
N PRO A 366 14.74 -15.12 -9.15
CA PRO A 366 14.74 -16.45 -9.76
C PRO A 366 13.42 -17.17 -9.47
N VAL A 367 12.88 -17.84 -10.48
CA VAL A 367 11.69 -18.68 -10.37
C VAL A 367 11.89 -20.00 -11.13
N ASN A 368 11.03 -20.97 -10.87
CA ASN A 368 10.99 -22.23 -11.61
C ASN A 368 9.54 -22.61 -11.92
N GLN A 369 9.32 -23.83 -12.40
CA GLN A 369 7.99 -24.37 -12.69
C GLN A 369 6.98 -24.28 -11.54
N ASN A 370 7.46 -24.17 -10.29
CA ASN A 370 6.60 -24.04 -9.12
C ASN A 370 5.79 -22.74 -9.15
N TRP A 371 6.20 -21.73 -9.92
CA TRP A 371 5.43 -20.52 -10.13
C TRP A 371 4.09 -20.78 -10.82
N GLU A 372 4.09 -21.48 -11.96
CA GLU A 372 2.86 -21.84 -12.69
C GLU A 372 1.96 -22.68 -11.78
N ARG A 373 2.54 -23.69 -11.14
CA ARG A 373 1.86 -24.55 -10.18
C ARG A 373 1.22 -23.76 -9.03
N TYR A 374 1.94 -22.82 -8.44
CA TYR A 374 1.45 -21.99 -7.34
C TYR A 374 0.27 -21.12 -7.77
N VAL A 375 0.36 -20.46 -8.93
CA VAL A 375 -0.74 -19.61 -9.43
C VAL A 375 -1.99 -20.45 -9.65
N ASP A 376 -1.86 -21.63 -10.27
CA ASP A 376 -2.97 -22.54 -10.54
C ASP A 376 -3.58 -23.11 -9.26
N GLU A 377 -2.74 -23.57 -8.32
CA GLU A 377 -3.19 -24.13 -7.04
C GLU A 377 -3.86 -23.06 -6.15
N ALA A 378 -3.31 -21.86 -6.08
CA ALA A 378 -3.90 -20.76 -5.33
C ALA A 378 -5.22 -20.29 -5.94
N GLN A 379 -5.30 -20.22 -7.27
CA GLN A 379 -6.54 -19.89 -7.99
C GLN A 379 -7.61 -20.98 -7.81
N SER A 380 -7.22 -22.26 -7.93
CA SER A 380 -8.12 -23.40 -7.71
C SER A 380 -8.65 -23.42 -6.27
N THR A 381 -7.77 -23.26 -5.27
CA THR A 381 -8.17 -23.19 -3.86
C THR A 381 -9.12 -22.02 -3.61
N TYR A 382 -8.84 -20.85 -4.20
CA TYR A 382 -9.74 -19.70 -4.12
C TYR A 382 -11.13 -20.01 -4.70
N GLU A 383 -11.20 -20.66 -5.85
CA GLU A 383 -12.46 -21.04 -6.49
C GLU A 383 -13.24 -22.09 -5.69
N GLU A 384 -12.55 -23.07 -5.12
CA GLU A 384 -13.15 -24.08 -4.24
C GLU A 384 -13.74 -23.44 -2.99
N LEU A 385 -12.97 -22.58 -2.31
CA LEU A 385 -13.43 -21.83 -1.15
C LEU A 385 -14.61 -20.90 -1.50
N GLN A 386 -14.56 -20.22 -2.66
CA GLN A 386 -15.69 -19.43 -3.15
C GLN A 386 -16.95 -20.29 -3.37
N LYS A 387 -16.80 -21.49 -3.94
CA LYS A 387 -17.92 -22.44 -4.13
C LYS A 387 -18.46 -22.94 -2.80
N GLU A 388 -17.58 -23.29 -1.84
CA GLU A 388 -17.94 -23.73 -0.48
C GLU A 388 -18.70 -22.62 0.25
N MET A 389 -18.21 -21.38 0.19
CA MET A 389 -18.85 -20.21 0.79
C MET A 389 -20.22 -19.96 0.15
N LYS A 390 -20.33 -19.99 -1.18
CA LYS A 390 -21.62 -19.86 -1.88
C LYS A 390 -22.59 -20.95 -1.44
N LYS A 391 -22.16 -22.21 -1.35
CA LYS A 391 -23.00 -23.32 -0.87
C LYS A 391 -23.46 -23.12 0.57
N SER A 392 -22.56 -22.69 1.46
CA SER A 392 -22.89 -22.39 2.86
C SER A 392 -23.93 -21.28 2.97
N LEU A 393 -23.78 -20.22 2.17
CA LEU A 393 -24.73 -19.13 2.07
C LEU A 393 -26.09 -19.58 1.50
N MET A 394 -26.08 -20.43 0.47
CA MET A 394 -27.31 -21.02 -0.09
C MET A 394 -28.07 -21.84 0.95
N ASN A 395 -27.36 -22.65 1.74
CA ASN A 395 -27.96 -23.42 2.82
C ASN A 395 -28.60 -22.49 3.87
N LEU A 396 -27.90 -21.43 4.29
CA LEU A 396 -28.47 -20.44 5.22
C LEU A 396 -29.73 -19.77 4.68
N ALA A 397 -29.77 -19.44 3.38
CA ALA A 397 -30.97 -18.89 2.75
C ALA A 397 -32.11 -19.90 2.67
N ASN A 398 -31.81 -21.17 2.39
CA ASN A 398 -32.81 -22.25 2.36
C ASN A 398 -33.38 -22.49 3.76
N ASP A 399 -32.53 -22.55 4.79
CA ASP A 399 -32.92 -22.72 6.19
C ASP A 399 -33.77 -21.53 6.65
N ALA A 400 -33.37 -20.31 6.30
CA ALA A 400 -34.16 -19.12 6.57
C ALA A 400 -35.55 -19.20 5.90
N CYS A 401 -35.64 -19.68 4.65
CA CYS A 401 -36.93 -19.85 3.98
C CYS A 401 -37.88 -20.82 4.69
N GLN A 402 -37.37 -21.80 5.44
CA GLN A 402 -38.22 -22.70 6.24
C GLN A 402 -38.94 -21.96 7.37
N LEU A 403 -38.45 -20.80 7.82
CA LEU A 403 -39.10 -19.97 8.84
C LEU A 403 -40.39 -19.31 8.36
N LEU A 404 -40.71 -19.40 7.07
CA LEU A 404 -42.03 -19.05 6.54
C LEU A 404 -43.11 -19.97 7.12
N PHE A 405 -42.78 -21.24 7.42
CA PHE A 405 -43.70 -22.15 8.07
C PHE A 405 -43.86 -21.74 9.55
N GLN A 406 -45.11 -21.50 9.97
CA GLN A 406 -45.48 -21.06 11.34
C GLN A 406 -45.08 -19.61 11.72
N ASP A 407 -44.80 -18.73 10.74
CA ASP A 407 -44.45 -17.32 11.00
C ASP A 407 -43.20 -17.12 11.91
N GLY A 408 -42.30 -18.11 11.99
CA GLY A 408 -41.12 -18.07 12.85
C GLY A 408 -40.14 -16.93 12.57
N PHE A 409 -40.19 -16.33 11.37
CA PHE A 409 -39.41 -15.14 11.02
C PHE A 409 -39.76 -13.90 11.88
N LYS A 410 -40.95 -13.83 12.48
CA LYS A 410 -41.37 -12.73 13.36
C LYS A 410 -40.62 -12.74 14.70
N GLU A 411 -40.10 -13.89 15.11
CA GLU A 411 -39.32 -14.05 16.34
C GLU A 411 -37.82 -13.85 16.13
N ASP A 412 -37.35 -13.75 14.88
CA ASP A 412 -35.94 -13.60 14.51
C ASP A 412 -35.52 -12.11 14.43
N PRO A 413 -34.59 -11.63 15.29
CA PRO A 413 -34.13 -10.23 15.28
C PRO A 413 -33.47 -9.74 13.99
N TRP A 414 -33.04 -10.63 13.10
CA TRP A 414 -32.35 -10.28 11.85
C TRP A 414 -33.23 -10.36 10.60
N LEU A 415 -34.25 -11.22 10.60
CA LEU A 415 -35.03 -11.55 9.40
C LEU A 415 -36.45 -10.95 9.39
N TRP A 416 -36.90 -10.35 10.49
CA TRP A 416 -38.25 -9.78 10.65
C TRP A 416 -38.57 -8.65 9.65
N ASP A 417 -37.58 -7.91 9.18
CA ASP A 417 -37.74 -6.74 8.29
C ASP A 417 -37.59 -7.07 6.79
N LEU A 418 -37.47 -8.35 6.44
CA LEU A 418 -37.38 -8.82 5.05
C LEU A 418 -38.75 -8.95 4.38
N ASP A 419 -38.75 -8.95 3.04
CA ASP A 419 -39.95 -9.06 2.19
C ASP A 419 -40.44 -10.51 2.09
N TRP A 420 -41.29 -10.91 3.05
CA TRP A 420 -41.87 -12.26 3.16
C TRP A 420 -43.12 -12.49 2.28
N ASP A 421 -43.50 -11.53 1.44
CA ASP A 421 -44.69 -11.64 0.60
C ASP A 421 -44.55 -12.76 -0.45
N VAL A 422 -45.53 -13.66 -0.46
CA VAL A 422 -45.57 -14.82 -1.33
C VAL A 422 -46.42 -14.54 -2.57
N GLN A 423 -45.92 -14.93 -3.74
CA GLN A 423 -46.74 -14.90 -4.96
C GLN A 423 -47.69 -16.10 -5.01
N GLU A 424 -48.99 -15.81 -5.04
CA GLU A 424 -50.03 -16.83 -5.25
C GLU A 424 -49.97 -17.44 -6.65
N PHE A 425 -50.15 -18.77 -6.70
CA PHE A 425 -50.18 -19.54 -7.94
C PHE A 425 -51.44 -19.22 -8.76
N LYS A 426 -51.29 -18.67 -9.97
CA LYS A 426 -52.43 -18.31 -10.84
C LYS A 426 -52.69 -19.39 -11.90
N GLN A 427 -53.70 -20.22 -11.65
CA GLN A 427 -54.20 -21.23 -12.61
C GLN A 427 -54.90 -20.58 -13.81
N LYS A 428 -54.86 -21.24 -14.97
CA LYS A 428 -55.71 -20.85 -16.12
C LYS A 428 -57.17 -20.98 -15.72
N LYS A 429 -57.93 -19.88 -15.73
CA LYS A 429 -59.40 -19.96 -15.63
C LYS A 429 -59.91 -20.69 -16.87
N THR A 430 -60.85 -21.61 -16.69
CA THR A 430 -61.60 -22.21 -17.80
C THR A 430 -62.17 -21.11 -18.69
N PRO A 431 -62.01 -21.19 -20.02
CA PRO A 431 -62.49 -20.15 -20.91
C PRO A 431 -64.02 -20.08 -20.80
N LYS A 432 -64.55 -18.95 -20.32
CA LYS A 432 -65.96 -18.64 -20.51
C LYS A 432 -66.16 -18.35 -22.00
N LEU A 433 -67.01 -19.14 -22.66
CA LEU A 433 -67.48 -18.89 -24.02
C LEU A 433 -68.18 -17.53 -24.08
N SER A 434 -67.45 -16.46 -24.37
CA SER A 434 -68.00 -15.14 -24.64
C SER A 434 -67.70 -14.73 -26.09
N LYS A 435 -68.79 -14.43 -26.81
CA LYS A 435 -68.86 -14.00 -28.21
C LYS A 435 -67.87 -12.87 -28.56
N LYS A 436 -67.13 -13.11 -29.65
CA LYS A 436 -66.72 -12.19 -30.73
C LYS A 436 -65.95 -10.90 -30.32
N ARG A 437 -64.70 -10.79 -30.77
CA ARG A 437 -64.24 -9.77 -31.74
C ARG A 437 -62.78 -10.04 -32.15
N VAL A 438 -62.59 -10.26 -33.44
CA VAL A 438 -61.29 -10.23 -34.11
C VAL A 438 -60.85 -8.77 -34.16
N SER A 439 -59.74 -8.45 -33.52
CA SER A 439 -58.95 -7.25 -33.78
C SER A 439 -57.49 -7.66 -33.80
N ALA A 440 -56.86 -7.41 -34.94
CA ALA A 440 -55.55 -7.85 -35.36
C ALA A 440 -54.44 -7.56 -34.34
N GLU A 441 -53.56 -8.55 -34.18
CA GLU A 441 -52.24 -8.41 -33.58
C GLU A 441 -51.33 -7.67 -34.56
N SER A 442 -50.73 -6.58 -34.09
CA SER A 442 -49.54 -5.97 -34.66
C SER A 442 -48.45 -5.95 -33.59
N SER A 443 -47.39 -6.74 -33.80
CA SER A 443 -45.97 -6.47 -33.48
C SER A 443 -45.17 -7.77 -33.32
N VAL A 444 -44.77 -8.35 -34.46
CA VAL A 444 -43.48 -9.05 -34.55
C VAL A 444 -42.58 -8.14 -35.36
N ASN A 445 -41.55 -7.58 -34.72
CA ASN A 445 -40.40 -7.00 -35.41
C ASN A 445 -39.39 -8.13 -35.62
N LEU A 446 -39.28 -8.61 -36.86
CA LEU A 446 -38.09 -9.25 -37.40
C LEU A 446 -37.88 -8.64 -38.79
N GLU A 447 -36.66 -8.16 -39.01
CA GLU A 447 -36.22 -7.43 -40.19
C GLU A 447 -36.25 -8.30 -41.46
N TYR A 448 -36.50 -7.61 -42.57
CA TYR A 448 -36.72 -8.09 -43.93
C TYR A 448 -35.50 -8.75 -44.59
N THR A 449 -35.73 -9.69 -45.52
CA THR A 449 -35.30 -9.53 -46.93
C THR A 449 -36.14 -10.40 -47.90
N ASN A 450 -36.77 -9.70 -48.85
CA ASN A 450 -37.09 -10.01 -50.26
C ASN A 450 -37.89 -11.27 -50.69
N GLY A 451 -39.02 -11.01 -51.39
CA GLY A 451 -39.25 -11.61 -52.72
C GLY A 451 -40.56 -12.39 -52.96
N ALA A 452 -41.63 -11.66 -53.31
CA ALA A 452 -42.68 -11.96 -54.30
C ALA A 452 -43.53 -13.26 -54.33
N SER A 453 -44.85 -13.00 -54.46
CA SER A 453 -45.92 -13.67 -55.24
C SER A 453 -46.59 -14.98 -54.77
N ASP A 454 -47.92 -14.84 -54.60
CA ASP A 454 -49.04 -15.76 -54.88
C ASP A 454 -48.75 -17.27 -55.04
N LEU A 455 -49.46 -18.08 -54.24
CA LEU A 455 -50.43 -19.08 -54.74
C LEU A 455 -51.13 -19.78 -53.57
N GLU A 456 -52.46 -19.80 -53.64
CA GLU A 456 -53.35 -20.65 -52.86
C GLU A 456 -53.10 -22.13 -53.18
N LEU A 457 -53.04 -22.99 -52.16
CA LEU A 457 -53.31 -24.43 -52.29
C LEU A 457 -54.08 -24.91 -51.07
N GLN A 458 -55.35 -25.22 -51.32
CA GLN A 458 -56.19 -26.11 -50.51
C GLN A 458 -55.57 -27.51 -50.50
N GLU A 459 -55.53 -28.16 -49.33
CA GLU A 459 -55.58 -29.63 -49.26
C GLU A 459 -56.83 -30.04 -48.46
N ASP A 460 -57.66 -30.82 -49.14
CA ASP A 460 -58.94 -31.42 -48.75
C ASP A 460 -58.68 -32.69 -47.89
N PRO A 461 -59.44 -32.98 -46.82
CA PRO A 461 -59.21 -34.17 -46.00
C PRO A 461 -59.75 -35.42 -46.73
N GLY A 462 -58.87 -36.37 -47.04
CA GLY A 462 -59.23 -37.67 -47.62
C GLY A 462 -60.03 -38.57 -46.66
N PRO A 463 -60.70 -39.61 -47.17
CA PRO A 463 -61.50 -40.54 -46.36
C PRO A 463 -60.62 -41.48 -45.51
N PRO A 464 -61.17 -42.03 -44.41
CA PRO A 464 -60.40 -42.75 -43.40
C PRO A 464 -59.85 -44.07 -43.93
N THR A 465 -58.64 -44.43 -43.47
CA THR A 465 -57.93 -45.66 -43.84
C THR A 465 -58.15 -46.75 -42.78
N GLU A 466 -58.10 -48.02 -43.17
CA GLU A 466 -58.42 -49.23 -42.37
C GLU A 466 -57.55 -49.46 -41.09
N GLU A 467 -56.75 -48.49 -40.65
CA GLU A 467 -56.03 -48.54 -39.36
C GLU A 467 -56.84 -47.89 -38.20
N GLU A 468 -57.97 -47.23 -38.47
CA GLU A 468 -58.82 -46.58 -37.45
C GLU A 468 -59.79 -47.53 -36.71
N GLU A 469 -59.82 -48.83 -37.04
CA GLU A 469 -60.67 -49.84 -36.34
C GLU A 469 -59.99 -50.56 -35.16
N SER A 470 -58.73 -50.27 -34.84
CA SER A 470 -58.18 -50.68 -33.56
C SER A 470 -58.64 -49.69 -32.49
N LYS A 471 -59.53 -50.13 -31.57
CA LYS A 471 -59.95 -49.36 -30.39
C LYS A 471 -58.79 -48.51 -29.89
N VAL A 472 -58.90 -47.18 -30.02
CA VAL A 472 -57.91 -46.27 -29.44
C VAL A 472 -57.67 -46.77 -28.01
N PRO A 473 -56.43 -47.12 -27.64
CA PRO A 473 -56.18 -47.74 -26.35
C PRO A 473 -56.80 -46.86 -25.26
N ASP A 474 -57.51 -47.45 -24.30
CA ASP A 474 -58.20 -46.68 -23.25
C ASP A 474 -57.24 -45.69 -22.57
N PHE A 475 -55.93 -46.00 -22.52
CA PHE A 475 -54.91 -45.08 -22.02
C PHE A 475 -54.76 -43.78 -22.85
N LYS A 476 -54.93 -43.78 -24.18
CA LYS A 476 -54.83 -42.57 -25.03
C LYS A 476 -56.06 -41.68 -24.85
N ILE A 477 -57.26 -42.27 -24.77
CA ILE A 477 -58.48 -41.53 -24.44
C ILE A 477 -58.40 -41.02 -22.99
N TYR A 478 -57.89 -41.81 -22.06
CA TYR A 478 -57.64 -41.40 -20.68
C TYR A 478 -56.57 -40.31 -20.60
N LEU A 479 -55.54 -40.33 -21.44
CA LEU A 479 -54.49 -39.31 -21.52
C LEU A 479 -54.99 -38.03 -22.18
N GLN A 480 -55.92 -38.12 -23.12
CA GLN A 480 -56.58 -36.98 -23.76
C GLN A 480 -57.61 -36.35 -22.83
N ASN A 481 -58.41 -37.16 -22.12
CA ASN A 481 -59.26 -36.73 -21.02
C ASN A 481 -58.42 -36.13 -19.88
N LEU A 482 -57.29 -36.72 -19.50
CA LEU A 482 -56.37 -36.14 -18.53
C LEU A 482 -55.82 -34.81 -19.04
N LYS A 483 -55.38 -34.71 -20.31
CA LYS A 483 -54.93 -33.45 -20.91
C LYS A 483 -56.02 -32.38 -20.87
N GLU A 484 -57.26 -32.71 -21.24
CA GLU A 484 -58.39 -31.76 -21.20
C GLU A 484 -58.77 -31.37 -19.77
N THR A 485 -58.75 -32.31 -18.82
CA THR A 485 -59.01 -32.05 -17.39
C THR A 485 -57.85 -31.29 -16.72
N THR A 486 -56.61 -31.49 -17.18
CA THR A 486 -55.40 -30.82 -16.64
C THR A 486 -55.10 -29.48 -17.32
N VAL A 487 -55.67 -29.16 -18.48
CA VAL A 487 -55.55 -27.82 -19.10
C VAL A 487 -56.09 -26.71 -18.19
N GLY A 488 -57.11 -26.99 -17.36
CA GLY A 488 -57.57 -26.09 -16.30
C GLY A 488 -56.65 -25.99 -15.08
N LEU A 489 -55.75 -26.96 -14.90
CA LEU A 489 -54.75 -27.03 -13.83
C LEU A 489 -53.38 -26.49 -14.26
N GLN A 490 -53.18 -26.19 -15.54
CA GLN A 490 -51.93 -25.62 -16.05
C GLN A 490 -51.75 -24.15 -15.62
N PRO A 491 -50.52 -23.71 -15.30
CA PRO A 491 -50.22 -22.31 -15.00
C PRO A 491 -50.60 -21.39 -16.16
N LYS A 492 -51.16 -20.21 -15.86
CA LYS A 492 -51.49 -19.20 -16.89
C LYS A 492 -50.25 -18.60 -17.57
N ARG A 493 -49.11 -18.60 -16.87
CA ARG A 493 -47.76 -18.19 -17.30
C ARG A 493 -46.75 -18.95 -16.44
N HIS A 494 -45.55 -19.25 -16.95
CA HIS A 494 -44.46 -19.77 -16.12
C HIS A 494 -44.10 -18.71 -15.06
N GLN A 495 -44.58 -18.89 -13.83
CA GLN A 495 -44.30 -17.99 -12.70
C GLN A 495 -42.97 -18.40 -12.06
N HIS A 496 -42.11 -17.43 -11.76
CA HIS A 496 -40.81 -17.68 -11.14
C HIS A 496 -40.99 -18.01 -9.65
N LEU A 497 -40.77 -19.28 -9.29
CA LEU A 497 -40.79 -19.84 -7.93
C LEU A 497 -42.01 -19.41 -7.08
N PRO A 498 -43.25 -19.74 -7.49
CA PRO A 498 -44.46 -19.45 -6.70
C PRO A 498 -44.39 -20.15 -5.32
N GLY A 499 -44.95 -19.53 -4.28
CA GLY A 499 -44.87 -20.05 -2.92
C GLY A 499 -43.65 -19.62 -2.10
N HIS A 500 -42.66 -18.96 -2.71
CA HIS A 500 -41.45 -18.49 -2.02
C HIS A 500 -41.49 -16.96 -1.75
N PRO A 501 -40.84 -16.48 -0.66
CA PRO A 501 -40.73 -15.06 -0.32
C PRO A 501 -40.15 -14.19 -1.44
N GLY A 502 -40.54 -12.92 -1.49
CA GLY A 502 -40.04 -11.93 -2.44
C GLY A 502 -38.52 -11.74 -2.38
N TRP A 503 -37.93 -11.76 -1.18
CA TRP A 503 -36.47 -11.68 -1.02
C TRP A 503 -35.73 -12.90 -1.57
N TYR A 504 -36.25 -14.12 -1.38
CA TYR A 504 -35.61 -15.37 -1.82
C TYR A 504 -35.68 -15.56 -3.34
N ARG A 505 -36.81 -15.18 -3.95
CA ARG A 505 -36.96 -15.18 -5.41
C ARG A 505 -35.93 -14.28 -6.10
N LYS A 506 -35.59 -13.14 -5.51
CA LYS A 506 -34.55 -12.24 -6.02
C LYS A 506 -33.15 -12.85 -5.99
N LEU A 507 -32.93 -13.89 -5.19
CA LEU A 507 -31.64 -14.60 -5.07
C LEU A 507 -31.50 -15.78 -6.06
N CYS A 508 -32.58 -16.17 -6.74
CA CYS A 508 -32.59 -17.29 -7.70
C CYS A 508 -32.57 -16.77 -9.14
N PRO A 509 -31.74 -17.34 -10.05
CA PRO A 509 -31.78 -17.01 -11.47
C PRO A 509 -33.16 -17.28 -12.07
N ARG A 510 -33.51 -16.55 -13.14
CA ARG A 510 -34.76 -16.80 -13.88
C ARG A 510 -34.63 -18.08 -14.70
N PHE A 511 -35.73 -18.79 -14.90
CA PHE A 511 -35.75 -20.05 -15.67
C PHE A 511 -35.28 -19.91 -17.12
N ASP A 512 -35.31 -18.70 -17.68
CA ASP A 512 -34.87 -18.39 -19.05
C ASP A 512 -33.37 -18.05 -19.15
N ASP A 513 -32.63 -18.09 -18.04
CA ASP A 513 -31.20 -17.74 -17.97
C ASP A 513 -30.32 -18.97 -18.29
N PRO A 514 -29.33 -18.88 -19.21
CA PRO A 514 -28.39 -19.97 -19.50
C PRO A 514 -27.63 -20.51 -18.28
N GLU A 515 -27.46 -19.69 -17.23
CA GLU A 515 -26.77 -20.07 -15.98
C GLU A 515 -27.75 -20.54 -14.87
N TRP A 516 -28.95 -21.01 -15.23
CA TRP A 516 -29.95 -21.43 -14.25
C TRP A 516 -29.49 -22.66 -13.45
N ILE A 517 -29.42 -22.49 -12.13
CA ILE A 517 -29.12 -23.54 -11.15
C ILE A 517 -30.25 -23.57 -10.10
N PRO A 518 -30.72 -24.75 -9.66
CA PRO A 518 -31.70 -24.83 -8.58
C PRO A 518 -31.20 -24.18 -7.27
N GLY A 519 -31.97 -23.24 -6.71
CA GLY A 519 -31.68 -22.58 -5.44
C GLY A 519 -31.18 -21.13 -5.57
N PRO A 520 -30.83 -20.47 -4.45
CA PRO A 520 -30.46 -19.05 -4.41
C PRO A 520 -28.99 -18.83 -4.86
N SER A 521 -28.68 -19.14 -6.13
CA SER A 521 -27.30 -19.14 -6.65
C SER A 521 -26.71 -17.75 -6.90
N LEU A 522 -27.53 -16.69 -6.97
CA LEU A 522 -27.08 -15.30 -7.16
C LEU A 522 -26.55 -14.66 -5.86
N MET A 523 -26.55 -15.40 -4.75
CA MET A 523 -26.08 -14.91 -3.46
C MET A 523 -24.60 -14.51 -3.48
N SER A 524 -24.31 -13.32 -2.94
CA SER A 524 -22.96 -12.83 -2.71
C SER A 524 -22.83 -12.06 -1.41
N LEU A 525 -21.60 -11.92 -0.90
CA LEU A 525 -21.30 -11.12 0.30
C LEU A 525 -21.59 -9.62 0.11
N GLN A 526 -21.74 -9.14 -1.12
CA GLN A 526 -22.08 -7.74 -1.41
C GLN A 526 -23.57 -7.43 -1.20
N MET A 527 -24.43 -8.46 -1.12
CA MET A 527 -25.86 -8.26 -0.94
C MET A 527 -26.18 -7.88 0.50
N ARG A 528 -27.09 -6.92 0.68
CA ARG A 528 -27.53 -6.45 2.02
C ARG A 528 -28.22 -7.52 2.86
N VAL A 529 -28.77 -8.55 2.21
CA VAL A 529 -29.45 -9.68 2.87
C VAL A 529 -28.45 -10.64 3.50
N THR A 530 -27.22 -10.72 2.99
CA THR A 530 -26.21 -11.71 3.42
C THR A 530 -25.78 -11.56 4.89
N PRO A 531 -25.44 -10.35 5.41
CA PRO A 531 -25.16 -10.17 6.84
C PRO A 531 -26.31 -10.59 7.77
N LYS A 532 -27.57 -10.42 7.32
CA LYS A 532 -28.76 -10.80 8.08
C LYS A 532 -28.96 -12.32 8.11
N LEU A 533 -28.79 -12.99 6.96
CA LEU A 533 -28.84 -14.46 6.87
C LEU A 533 -27.76 -15.15 7.70
N MET A 534 -26.58 -14.51 7.82
CA MET A 534 -25.49 -14.98 8.68
C MET A 534 -25.71 -14.64 10.17
N ARG A 535 -26.78 -13.91 10.52
CA ARG A 535 -27.12 -13.44 11.87
C ARG A 535 -25.92 -12.79 12.56
N LEU A 536 -25.23 -11.89 11.87
CA LEU A 536 -24.02 -11.27 12.43
C LEU A 536 -24.34 -10.44 13.68
N THR A 537 -23.47 -10.52 14.68
CA THR A 537 -23.50 -9.75 15.92
C THR A 537 -22.29 -8.84 16.05
N TRP A 538 -22.48 -7.67 16.67
CA TRP A 538 -21.42 -6.75 17.10
C TRP A 538 -21.42 -6.66 18.63
N ASP A 539 -20.38 -7.15 19.31
CA ASP A 539 -20.32 -7.25 20.79
C ASP A 539 -21.57 -7.94 21.40
N GLY A 540 -22.14 -8.91 20.68
CA GLY A 540 -23.36 -9.63 21.07
C GLY A 540 -24.68 -8.95 20.68
N PHE A 541 -24.65 -7.78 20.03
CA PHE A 541 -25.83 -7.06 19.55
C PHE A 541 -26.13 -7.36 18.07
N PRO A 542 -27.40 -7.51 17.66
CA PRO A 542 -27.75 -7.81 16.28
C PRO A 542 -27.45 -6.64 15.33
N LEU A 543 -26.85 -6.93 14.17
CA LEU A 543 -26.61 -5.95 13.12
C LEU A 543 -27.88 -5.62 12.32
N HIS A 544 -28.06 -4.33 12.01
CA HIS A 544 -29.18 -3.80 11.25
C HIS A 544 -28.71 -2.75 10.24
N TYR A 545 -29.39 -2.68 9.09
CA TYR A 545 -29.07 -1.73 8.02
C TYR A 545 -30.16 -0.67 7.91
N SER A 546 -29.76 0.60 7.99
CA SER A 546 -30.62 1.76 7.76
C SER A 546 -30.26 2.47 6.45
N ASP A 547 -31.25 2.90 5.67
CA ASP A 547 -31.01 3.62 4.40
C ASP A 547 -30.34 4.99 4.60
N LYS A 548 -30.50 5.62 5.77
CA LYS A 548 -29.89 6.93 6.07
C LYS A 548 -28.47 6.79 6.64
N HIS A 549 -28.29 5.90 7.61
CA HIS A 549 -27.07 5.81 8.43
C HIS A 549 -26.17 4.61 8.10
N GLY A 550 -26.58 3.74 7.17
CA GLY A 550 -25.85 2.54 6.78
C GLY A 550 -25.95 1.42 7.81
N TRP A 551 -24.91 0.58 7.89
CA TRP A 551 -24.84 -0.52 8.84
C TRP A 551 -24.58 -0.05 10.28
N GLY A 552 -25.34 -0.61 11.22
CA GLY A 552 -25.21 -0.40 12.66
C GLY A 552 -25.65 -1.62 13.45
N TYR A 553 -25.76 -1.48 14.77
CA TYR A 553 -26.21 -2.53 15.69
C TYR A 553 -27.28 -1.99 16.64
N LEU A 554 -28.15 -2.90 17.10
CA LEU A 554 -29.31 -2.57 17.95
C LEU A 554 -29.02 -2.91 19.41
N VAL A 555 -29.05 -1.90 20.27
CA VAL A 555 -28.83 -2.03 21.72
C VAL A 555 -30.17 -1.99 22.45
N PRO A 556 -30.59 -3.05 23.15
CA PRO A 556 -31.81 -3.08 23.95
C PRO A 556 -31.77 -2.08 25.12
N GLY A 557 -32.89 -1.45 25.46
CA GLY A 557 -33.02 -0.63 26.68
C GLY A 557 -33.73 0.72 26.52
N ARG A 558 -34.30 1.02 25.34
CA ARG A 558 -35.06 2.25 25.09
C ARG A 558 -36.48 2.12 25.65
N LYS A 559 -36.73 2.71 26.82
CA LYS A 559 -38.04 2.65 27.49
C LYS A 559 -39.07 3.61 26.90
N ASP A 560 -38.60 4.65 26.23
CA ASP A 560 -39.44 5.75 25.74
C ASP A 560 -40.30 5.37 24.52
N ASN A 561 -39.95 4.28 23.83
CA ASN A 561 -40.63 3.79 22.62
C ASN A 561 -41.33 2.43 22.84
N LEU A 562 -41.65 2.08 24.10
CA LEU A 562 -42.47 0.92 24.44
C LEU A 562 -43.93 1.39 24.55
N CYS A 563 -44.73 1.21 23.49
CA CYS A 563 -46.17 1.47 23.57
C CYS A 563 -46.87 0.23 24.19
N GLU A 564 -47.59 0.41 25.31
CA GLU A 564 -48.33 -0.65 26.03
C GLU A 564 -49.61 -1.14 25.31
N SER A 565 -49.88 -0.74 24.07
CA SER A 565 -51.10 -1.15 23.35
C SER A 565 -50.81 -1.58 21.91
N ILE A 566 -50.50 -2.86 21.71
CA ILE A 566 -50.46 -3.49 20.38
C ILE A 566 -51.83 -4.13 20.12
N GLN A 567 -52.77 -3.33 19.64
CA GLN A 567 -53.89 -3.77 18.80
C GLN A 567 -53.94 -2.75 17.65
N ASP A 568 -53.88 -3.22 16.40
CA ASP A 568 -54.06 -2.47 15.14
C ASP A 568 -52.85 -1.87 14.39
N THR A 569 -51.72 -2.60 14.27
CA THR A 569 -50.88 -2.46 13.06
C THR A 569 -50.40 -3.83 12.55
N ASN A 570 -50.72 -4.17 11.30
CA ASN A 570 -50.32 -5.42 10.61
C ASN A 570 -48.80 -5.50 10.29
N SER A 571 -47.94 -4.77 11.00
CA SER A 571 -46.49 -4.77 10.78
C SER A 571 -45.79 -5.64 11.83
N PRO A 572 -44.83 -6.50 11.44
CA PRO A 572 -44.08 -7.31 12.40
C PRO A 572 -43.28 -6.40 13.36
N VAL A 573 -43.45 -6.61 14.66
CA VAL A 573 -42.79 -5.85 15.73
C VAL A 573 -41.45 -6.52 16.08
N PHE A 574 -40.40 -5.73 16.29
CA PHE A 574 -39.05 -6.23 16.61
C PHE A 574 -39.05 -7.12 17.88
N PRO A 575 -38.43 -8.32 17.85
CA PRO A 575 -38.42 -9.27 18.97
C PRO A 575 -37.43 -8.85 20.07
N TYR A 576 -37.83 -7.84 20.87
CA TYR A 576 -37.01 -7.23 21.93
C TYR A 576 -36.44 -8.26 22.94
N ARG A 577 -37.27 -9.17 23.46
CA ARG A 577 -36.86 -10.15 24.49
C ARG A 577 -35.78 -11.13 24.01
N VAL A 578 -35.76 -11.46 22.72
CA VAL A 578 -34.76 -12.35 22.14
C VAL A 578 -33.40 -11.65 22.06
N SER A 579 -33.37 -10.36 21.69
CA SER A 579 -32.14 -9.56 21.65
C SER A 579 -31.51 -9.34 23.04
N GLU A 580 -32.32 -9.17 24.08
CA GLU A 580 -31.85 -9.01 25.47
C GLU A 580 -31.26 -10.32 26.03
N ASN A 581 -31.88 -11.47 25.70
CA ASN A 581 -31.37 -12.79 26.06
C ASN A 581 -30.03 -13.08 25.37
N LEU A 582 -29.89 -12.76 24.08
CA LEU A 582 -28.64 -12.92 23.32
C LEU A 582 -27.47 -12.13 23.94
N HIS A 583 -27.72 -10.87 24.31
CA HIS A 583 -26.74 -10.05 24.99
C HIS A 583 -26.38 -10.61 26.37
N THR A 584 -27.38 -11.07 27.14
CA THR A 584 -27.17 -11.69 28.46
C THR A 584 -26.35 -12.98 28.36
N GLU A 585 -26.58 -13.82 27.34
CA GLU A 585 -25.77 -15.01 27.07
C GLU A 585 -24.34 -14.65 26.65
N HIS A 586 -24.15 -13.63 25.80
CA HIS A 586 -22.83 -13.15 25.44
C HIS A 586 -22.04 -12.68 26.68
N CYS A 587 -22.65 -11.88 27.56
CA CYS A 587 -22.04 -11.43 28.80
C CYS A 587 -21.68 -12.59 29.74
N LYS A 588 -22.53 -13.62 29.84
CA LYS A 588 -22.23 -14.84 30.63
C LYS A 588 -21.08 -15.67 30.06
N LYS A 589 -20.93 -15.73 28.73
CA LYS A 589 -19.80 -16.42 28.07
C LYS A 589 -18.50 -15.64 28.28
N LYS A 590 -18.51 -14.34 28.05
CA LYS A 590 -17.35 -13.45 28.20
C LYS A 590 -16.85 -13.38 29.65
N GLY A 591 -17.76 -13.45 30.62
CA GLY A 591 -17.41 -13.53 32.05
C GLY A 591 -16.74 -14.85 32.46
N LYS A 592 -17.01 -15.97 31.76
CA LYS A 592 -16.33 -17.25 31.97
C LYS A 592 -14.96 -17.31 31.27
N GLU A 593 -14.86 -16.76 30.07
CA GLU A 593 -13.59 -16.68 29.32
C GLU A 593 -12.55 -15.74 29.95
N GLN A 594 -12.97 -14.83 30.84
CA GLN A 594 -12.06 -13.97 31.61
C GLN A 594 -11.42 -14.67 32.83
N GLU A 595 -11.96 -15.78 33.32
CA GLU A 595 -11.38 -16.56 34.43
C GLU A 595 -10.37 -17.62 33.94
N ASP A 596 -10.46 -18.07 32.68
CA ASP A 596 -9.61 -19.14 32.11
C ASP A 596 -8.47 -18.65 31.17
N ASN A 597 -8.38 -17.35 30.86
CA ASN A 597 -7.37 -16.81 29.91
C ASN A 597 -6.21 -16.06 30.59
N PHE A 598 -5.53 -16.69 31.57
CA PHE A 598 -4.23 -16.19 32.06
C PHE A 598 -3.01 -16.86 31.42
N ASP A 599 -3.18 -17.88 30.58
CA ASP A 599 -2.08 -18.50 29.82
C ASP A 599 -2.56 -18.96 28.44
N SER A 600 -2.35 -18.14 27.39
CA SER A 600 -2.35 -18.62 26.00
C SER A 600 -1.24 -17.93 25.20
N PRO A 601 -0.50 -18.65 24.35
CA PRO A 601 0.71 -18.13 23.73
C PRO A 601 0.39 -17.11 22.63
N SER A 602 1.18 -16.04 22.66
CA SER A 602 1.36 -15.03 21.63
C SER A 602 1.36 -15.60 20.20
N LEU A 603 0.38 -15.20 19.38
CA LEU A 603 0.48 -15.28 17.93
C LEU A 603 0.93 -13.91 17.40
N GLN A 604 2.03 -13.94 16.65
CA GLN A 604 2.71 -12.78 16.08
C GLN A 604 1.81 -12.09 15.04
N GLU A 605 1.19 -10.98 15.44
CA GLU A 605 0.48 -10.09 14.53
C GLU A 605 1.40 -8.97 14.06
N GLU A 606 2.07 -9.17 12.93
CA GLU A 606 2.71 -8.07 12.25
C GLU A 606 1.69 -7.37 11.36
N PHE A 607 1.27 -6.17 11.76
CA PHE A 607 0.52 -5.27 10.89
C PHE A 607 1.44 -4.89 9.72
N ILE A 608 1.28 -5.57 8.58
CA ILE A 608 1.88 -5.10 7.33
C ILE A 608 1.16 -3.79 7.02
N LEU A 609 1.92 -2.69 6.97
CA LEU A 609 1.53 -1.39 6.44
C LEU A 609 1.14 -1.55 4.96
N THR A 610 0.02 -2.21 4.66
CA THR A 610 -0.51 -2.30 3.30
C THR A 610 -1.12 -0.94 2.94
N ASP A 611 -0.62 -0.38 1.85
CA ASP A 611 -0.89 0.98 1.34
C ASP A 611 -0.62 2.08 2.37
N GLY A 612 0.67 2.32 2.63
CA GLY A 612 1.13 3.54 3.30
C GLY A 612 0.47 4.79 2.72
N SER A 613 0.28 4.89 1.39
CA SER A 613 -0.36 6.05 0.76
C SER A 613 -1.71 6.43 1.41
N SER A 614 -2.61 5.48 1.68
CA SER A 614 -3.96 5.83 2.17
C SER A 614 -4.00 6.22 3.65
N VAL A 615 -3.12 5.63 4.47
CA VAL A 615 -2.96 6.01 5.89
C VAL A 615 -2.26 7.35 6.00
N TRP A 616 -1.24 7.59 5.18
CA TRP A 616 -0.43 8.81 5.21
C TRP A 616 -1.14 10.01 4.60
N GLU A 617 -1.94 9.83 3.54
CA GLU A 617 -2.84 10.87 3.02
C GLU A 617 -3.79 11.38 4.11
N LYS A 618 -4.30 10.48 4.98
CA LYS A 618 -5.14 10.84 6.12
C LYS A 618 -4.38 11.50 7.26
N VAL A 619 -3.15 11.05 7.56
CA VAL A 619 -2.28 11.73 8.55
C VAL A 619 -2.05 13.18 8.12
N GLU A 620 -1.81 13.42 6.83
CA GLU A 620 -1.61 14.74 6.24
C GLU A 620 -2.90 15.60 6.28
N GLU A 621 -4.06 15.02 5.96
CA GLU A 621 -5.37 15.68 6.07
C GLU A 621 -5.71 16.06 7.53
N LEU A 622 -5.35 15.21 8.49
CA LEU A 622 -5.60 15.38 9.91
C LEU A 622 -4.67 16.38 10.59
N SER A 623 -3.41 16.43 10.17
CA SER A 623 -2.40 17.34 10.72
C SER A 623 -2.75 18.81 10.45
N ARG A 624 -3.64 19.09 9.50
CA ARG A 624 -4.20 20.44 9.27
C ARG A 624 -5.24 20.86 10.30
N GLN A 625 -5.82 19.92 11.06
CA GLN A 625 -6.74 20.22 12.17
C GLN A 625 -5.97 20.59 13.44
N ASP A 626 -4.68 20.25 13.52
CA ASP A 626 -3.74 20.73 14.55
C ASP A 626 -3.25 22.16 14.23
N ILE A 627 -4.20 23.08 13.99
CA ILE A 627 -3.94 24.47 14.34
C ILE A 627 -4.09 24.53 15.85
N ASP A 628 -2.94 24.49 16.51
CA ASP A 628 -2.75 24.76 17.93
C ASP A 628 -3.70 25.92 18.35
N PRO A 629 -4.57 25.75 19.37
CA PRO A 629 -5.50 26.81 19.81
C PRO A 629 -4.82 28.15 20.14
N GLY A 630 -3.48 28.14 20.31
CA GLY A 630 -2.67 29.35 20.42
C GLY A 630 -2.60 30.24 19.16
N PHE A 631 -2.96 29.75 17.97
CA PHE A 631 -2.98 30.56 16.75
C PHE A 631 -4.31 31.34 16.57
N GLU A 632 -5.42 30.86 17.15
CA GLU A 632 -6.72 31.58 17.16
C GLU A 632 -6.70 32.81 18.10
N ASP A 633 -5.90 32.76 19.17
CA ASP A 633 -5.87 33.81 20.20
C ASP A 633 -5.08 35.06 19.80
N LEU A 634 -4.32 35.03 18.70
CA LEU A 634 -3.49 36.15 18.23
C LEU A 634 -4.26 37.15 17.36
N TYR A 635 -5.47 36.82 16.89
CA TYR A 635 -6.26 37.68 15.99
C TYR A 635 -7.72 37.92 16.40
N SER A 636 -8.18 37.38 17.54
CA SER A 636 -9.58 37.53 18.00
C SER A 636 -9.90 38.87 18.70
N GLY A 637 -8.96 39.82 18.73
CA GLY A 637 -9.05 41.07 19.50
C GLY A 637 -10.03 42.13 19.00
N SER A 638 -10.76 41.93 17.89
CA SER A 638 -11.57 43.03 17.30
C SER A 638 -13.00 42.69 16.86
N LEU A 639 -13.58 41.56 17.28
CA LEU A 639 -14.96 41.17 16.95
C LEU A 639 -15.78 40.79 18.20
N LYS A 640 -15.89 41.72 19.16
CA LYS A 640 -16.94 41.70 20.20
C LYS A 640 -17.82 42.93 20.08
N LYS A 641 -18.74 42.92 19.11
CA LYS A 641 -19.98 43.72 19.05
C LYS A 641 -20.68 43.46 17.71
N VAL A 642 -21.29 42.30 17.53
CA VAL A 642 -22.51 42.04 16.72
C VAL A 642 -22.81 40.55 16.92
N ASN A 643 -23.68 40.21 17.87
CA ASN A 643 -24.53 39.00 17.89
C ASN A 643 -25.13 38.78 19.28
N SER A 644 -25.94 39.74 19.73
CA SER A 644 -26.79 39.60 20.92
C SER A 644 -28.26 39.31 20.56
N GLN A 645 -28.55 38.77 19.37
CA GLN A 645 -29.93 38.51 18.93
C GLN A 645 -30.20 37.12 18.33
N GLN A 646 -29.25 36.18 18.36
CA GLN A 646 -29.48 34.79 17.89
C GLN A 646 -29.37 33.71 18.98
N ASN A 647 -29.19 34.08 20.25
CA ASN A 647 -29.08 33.13 21.37
C ASN A 647 -30.39 32.80 22.10
N LYS A 648 -31.54 33.34 21.68
CA LYS A 648 -32.83 33.02 22.32
C LYS A 648 -33.57 31.81 21.74
N SER A 649 -33.15 31.27 20.59
CA SER A 649 -33.77 30.09 19.97
C SER A 649 -32.97 28.80 20.16
N ARG A 650 -31.76 28.85 20.74
CA ARG A 650 -30.93 27.66 21.01
C ARG A 650 -31.01 27.14 22.45
N GLU A 651 -31.52 27.94 23.38
CA GLU A 651 -31.69 27.49 24.77
C GLU A 651 -32.90 26.56 24.94
N GLN A 652 -33.94 26.67 24.09
CA GLN A 652 -35.10 25.76 24.14
C GLN A 652 -34.82 24.37 23.55
N ASP A 653 -33.94 24.24 22.56
CA ASP A 653 -33.53 22.93 22.00
C ASP A 653 -32.51 22.18 22.90
N SER A 654 -31.86 22.89 23.82
CA SER A 654 -30.88 22.30 24.74
C SER A 654 -31.52 21.66 25.99
N GLN A 655 -32.77 22.02 26.32
CA GLN A 655 -33.48 21.47 27.48
C GLN A 655 -34.25 20.17 27.19
N LEU A 656 -34.41 19.79 25.91
CA LEU A 656 -35.11 18.55 25.49
C LEU A 656 -34.19 17.34 25.23
N ARG A 657 -32.85 17.49 25.36
CA ARG A 657 -31.88 16.41 25.10
C ARG A 657 -31.47 15.57 26.32
N ASN A 658 -32.03 15.84 27.50
CA ASN A 658 -31.67 15.15 28.76
C ASN A 658 -32.66 14.05 29.15
N ILE A 659 -33.15 13.26 28.20
CA ILE A 659 -33.95 12.07 28.50
C ILE A 659 -33.32 10.87 27.78
N SER A 660 -32.85 9.92 28.60
CA SER A 660 -32.48 8.51 28.31
C SER A 660 -31.25 8.20 27.43
N LEU A 661 -30.04 8.58 27.85
CA LEU A 661 -28.84 7.85 27.41
C LEU A 661 -28.81 6.45 28.07
N PRO A 662 -28.51 5.35 27.35
CA PRO A 662 -28.29 4.04 27.97
C PRO A 662 -27.06 4.11 28.89
N ALA A 663 -27.25 3.85 30.19
CA ALA A 663 -26.21 4.00 31.22
C ALA A 663 -25.01 3.03 31.07
N CYS A 664 -25.07 2.05 30.16
CA CYS A 664 -24.12 0.94 30.07
C CYS A 664 -23.47 0.71 28.70
N HIS A 665 -23.74 1.52 27.67
CA HIS A 665 -23.21 1.27 26.31
C HIS A 665 -22.60 2.51 25.65
N HIS A 666 -21.34 2.41 25.22
CA HIS A 666 -20.57 3.49 24.58
C HIS A 666 -20.33 3.14 23.10
N GLY A 667 -20.79 3.99 22.16
CA GLY A 667 -20.64 3.77 20.71
C GLY A 667 -21.08 4.98 19.88
N ASN A 668 -20.99 4.90 18.54
CA ASN A 668 -21.37 5.98 17.62
C ASN A 668 -22.91 6.11 17.51
N GLY A 669 -23.51 6.87 18.43
CA GLY A 669 -24.96 7.02 18.59
C GLY A 669 -25.28 7.50 20.02
N PRO A 670 -26.55 7.48 20.47
CA PRO A 670 -27.73 6.93 19.81
C PRO A 670 -28.34 7.85 18.74
N HIS A 671 -28.77 7.28 17.62
CA HIS A 671 -29.51 7.98 16.57
C HIS A 671 -31.03 7.81 16.78
N ASN A 672 -31.66 8.84 17.36
CA ASN A 672 -33.07 8.80 17.76
C ASN A 672 -34.07 8.79 16.59
N ASP A 673 -33.61 9.04 15.36
CA ASP A 673 -34.44 9.04 14.15
C ASP A 673 -34.78 7.61 13.66
N ILE A 674 -34.12 6.59 14.20
CA ILE A 674 -34.45 5.17 13.97
C ILE A 674 -35.27 4.68 15.17
N ASP A 675 -36.60 4.61 14.99
CA ASP A 675 -37.56 4.39 16.07
C ASP A 675 -37.99 2.92 16.19
N ILE A 676 -37.03 2.01 16.37
CA ILE A 676 -37.32 0.59 16.60
C ILE A 676 -37.79 0.43 18.05
N PRO A 677 -38.95 -0.23 18.31
CA PRO A 677 -39.48 -0.40 19.66
C PRO A 677 -38.47 -1.09 20.61
N GLY A 678 -38.21 -0.46 21.76
CA GLY A 678 -37.32 -1.00 22.79
C GLY A 678 -35.80 -0.86 22.54
N CYS A 679 -35.35 -0.47 21.34
CA CYS A 679 -33.92 -0.48 21.00
C CYS A 679 -33.34 0.89 20.62
N TRP A 680 -32.04 1.06 20.87
CA TRP A 680 -31.21 2.17 20.39
C TRP A 680 -30.37 1.72 19.19
N PHE A 681 -30.24 2.57 18.16
CA PHE A 681 -29.37 2.30 17.01
C PHE A 681 -28.02 3.03 17.14
N PHE A 682 -26.94 2.27 16.95
CA PHE A 682 -25.57 2.78 16.89
C PHE A 682 -24.91 2.39 15.57
N ARG A 683 -24.16 3.31 14.97
CA ARG A 683 -23.45 3.08 13.70
C ARG A 683 -22.18 2.28 13.91
N LEU A 684 -21.84 1.45 12.93
CA LEU A 684 -20.52 0.82 12.91
C LEU A 684 -19.41 1.88 12.71
N PRO A 685 -18.25 1.72 13.36
CA PRO A 685 -17.12 2.63 13.17
C PRO A 685 -16.57 2.51 11.75
N HIS A 686 -16.30 3.65 11.11
CA HIS A 686 -15.74 3.71 9.75
C HIS A 686 -14.29 4.22 9.77
N LYS A 687 -13.42 3.62 8.95
CA LYS A 687 -11.98 3.98 8.87
C LYS A 687 -11.68 5.43 8.50
N ASP A 688 -12.61 6.08 7.79
CA ASP A 688 -12.51 7.47 7.33
C ASP A 688 -13.19 8.46 8.29
N GLY A 689 -13.61 7.99 9.47
CA GLY A 689 -14.29 8.78 10.50
C GLY A 689 -15.75 8.38 10.69
N ASN A 690 -16.26 8.63 11.89
CA ASN A 690 -17.58 8.18 12.35
C ASN A 690 -18.76 8.79 11.58
N ASP A 691 -18.54 9.84 10.79
CA ASP A 691 -19.56 10.47 9.95
C ASP A 691 -19.86 9.67 8.67
N ASN A 692 -18.94 8.79 8.25
CA ASN A 692 -19.07 8.03 7.00
C ASN A 692 -19.83 6.70 7.19
N ASN A 693 -20.68 6.36 6.21
CA ASN A 693 -21.49 5.13 6.25
C ASN A 693 -20.64 3.90 5.90
N VAL A 694 -20.76 2.85 6.70
CA VAL A 694 -20.21 1.53 6.37
C VAL A 694 -21.04 0.90 5.26
N GLY A 695 -20.39 0.57 4.14
CA GLY A 695 -21.05 -0.07 2.99
C GLY A 695 -21.27 -1.58 3.18
N SER A 696 -20.26 -2.30 3.65
CA SER A 696 -20.32 -3.76 3.89
C SER A 696 -19.57 -4.14 5.17
N PRO A 697 -20.16 -4.98 6.05
CA PRO A 697 -19.48 -5.49 7.23
C PRO A 697 -18.41 -6.55 6.91
N PHE A 698 -18.29 -7.00 5.65
CA PHE A 698 -17.25 -7.93 5.18
C PHE A 698 -16.05 -7.20 4.55
N ALA A 699 -15.99 -5.88 4.66
CA ALA A 699 -14.87 -5.09 4.16
C ALA A 699 -13.57 -5.44 4.90
N LYS A 700 -12.43 -5.21 4.24
CA LYS A 700 -11.08 -5.48 4.79
C LYS A 700 -10.87 -4.89 6.18
N ASP A 701 -11.46 -3.72 6.45
CA ASP A 701 -11.28 -2.97 7.69
C ASP A 701 -11.92 -3.67 8.91
N PHE A 702 -12.87 -4.59 8.70
CA PHE A 702 -13.55 -5.34 9.76
C PHE A 702 -12.95 -6.73 10.01
N LEU A 703 -11.97 -7.18 9.20
CA LEU A 703 -11.32 -8.47 9.40
C LEU A 703 -10.68 -8.61 10.81
N PRO A 704 -9.98 -7.58 11.36
CA PRO A 704 -9.46 -7.67 12.72
C PRO A 704 -10.56 -7.75 13.79
N LYS A 705 -11.71 -7.12 13.52
CA LYS A 705 -12.89 -7.18 14.40
C LYS A 705 -13.55 -8.55 14.38
N MET A 706 -13.30 -9.36 13.37
CA MET A 706 -13.72 -10.76 13.35
C MET A 706 -12.79 -11.64 14.19
N GLU A 707 -11.48 -11.31 14.21
CA GLU A 707 -10.46 -12.03 14.99
C GLU A 707 -10.57 -11.74 16.49
N ASP A 708 -10.78 -10.48 16.88
CA ASP A 708 -10.94 -10.07 18.28
C ASP A 708 -12.31 -10.49 18.89
N GLY A 709 -13.18 -11.09 18.07
CA GLY A 709 -14.50 -11.56 18.46
C GLY A 709 -15.54 -10.45 18.64
N THR A 710 -15.25 -9.21 18.24
CA THR A 710 -16.23 -8.12 18.23
C THR A 710 -17.33 -8.37 17.21
N LEU A 711 -16.97 -8.82 16.00
CA LEU A 711 -17.89 -9.15 14.90
C LEU A 711 -17.95 -10.67 14.73
N GLN A 712 -19.06 -11.29 15.12
CA GLN A 712 -19.22 -12.76 15.08
C GLN A 712 -20.50 -13.16 14.34
N ALA A 713 -20.57 -14.41 13.88
CA ALA A 713 -21.83 -15.01 13.47
C ALA A 713 -22.63 -15.45 14.71
N GLY A 714 -23.96 -15.41 14.62
CA GLY A 714 -24.85 -15.76 15.73
C GLY A 714 -24.64 -17.19 16.27
N THR A 715 -24.97 -17.38 17.55
CA THR A 715 -24.83 -18.65 18.28
C THR A 715 -25.64 -19.78 17.64
N GLY A 716 -24.97 -20.67 16.91
CA GLY A 716 -25.55 -21.94 16.40
C GLY A 716 -25.31 -22.27 14.93
N GLY A 717 -24.78 -21.35 14.10
CA GLY A 717 -24.59 -21.59 12.66
C GLY A 717 -23.16 -21.95 12.27
N THR A 718 -22.81 -23.24 12.18
CA THR A 718 -21.51 -23.70 11.66
C THR A 718 -21.21 -23.13 10.27
N ASN A 719 -22.23 -23.07 9.40
CA ASN A 719 -22.13 -22.54 8.04
C ASN A 719 -21.81 -21.03 7.99
N ALA A 720 -22.32 -20.25 8.95
CA ALA A 720 -22.10 -18.80 8.98
C ALA A 720 -20.69 -18.45 9.47
N THR A 721 -20.22 -19.12 10.53
CA THR A 721 -18.83 -18.99 10.99
C THR A 721 -17.85 -19.44 9.91
N ARG A 722 -18.12 -20.57 9.25
CA ARG A 722 -17.29 -21.06 8.16
C ARG A 722 -17.24 -20.09 6.97
N ALA A 723 -18.37 -19.48 6.59
CA ALA A 723 -18.40 -18.48 5.52
C ALA A 723 -17.59 -17.20 5.87
N LEU A 724 -17.57 -16.79 7.15
CA LEU A 724 -16.72 -15.70 7.64
C LEU A 724 -15.23 -16.05 7.54
N GLU A 725 -14.84 -17.25 7.98
CA GLU A 725 -13.48 -17.76 7.87
C GLU A 725 -13.03 -17.82 6.40
N ILE A 726 -13.87 -18.34 5.51
CA ILE A 726 -13.56 -18.40 4.08
C ILE A 726 -13.37 -16.98 3.51
N ASN A 727 -14.25 -16.03 3.83
CA ASN A 727 -14.10 -14.65 3.36
C ASN A 727 -12.75 -14.05 3.81
N LYS A 728 -12.33 -14.33 5.05
CA LYS A 728 -11.01 -13.95 5.56
C LYS A 728 -9.89 -14.57 4.71
N MET A 729 -9.97 -15.88 4.45
CA MET A 729 -8.99 -16.63 3.65
C MET A 729 -8.81 -16.11 2.23
N VAL A 730 -9.91 -15.78 1.55
CA VAL A 730 -9.89 -15.37 0.15
C VAL A 730 -9.65 -13.86 -0.06
N SER A 731 -9.74 -13.05 1.00
CA SER A 731 -9.67 -11.58 0.90
C SER A 731 -8.35 -11.07 0.34
N PHE A 732 -7.23 -11.74 0.64
CA PHE A 732 -5.92 -11.40 0.11
C PHE A 732 -5.84 -11.70 -1.40
N TRP A 733 -6.08 -12.95 -1.80
CA TRP A 733 -6.02 -13.39 -3.19
C TRP A 733 -6.93 -12.59 -4.11
N ARG A 734 -8.16 -12.29 -3.67
CA ARG A 734 -9.11 -11.45 -4.44
C ARG A 734 -8.50 -10.12 -4.89
N ASN A 735 -7.67 -9.50 -4.04
CA ASN A 735 -7.05 -8.21 -4.31
C ASN A 735 -5.68 -8.34 -4.99
N ALA A 736 -4.97 -9.45 -4.78
CA ALA A 736 -3.59 -9.63 -5.22
C ALA A 736 -3.46 -10.40 -6.54
N HIS A 737 -4.36 -11.36 -6.84
CA HIS A 737 -4.20 -12.31 -7.94
C HIS A 737 -3.92 -11.63 -9.29
N LYS A 738 -4.64 -10.56 -9.66
CA LYS A 738 -4.38 -9.85 -10.93
C LYS A 738 -2.96 -9.31 -11.04
N ARG A 739 -2.38 -8.82 -9.93
CA ARG A 739 -1.00 -8.30 -9.90
C ARG A 739 0.03 -9.43 -9.95
N ILE A 740 -0.28 -10.57 -9.34
CA ILE A 740 0.59 -11.77 -9.31
C ILE A 740 0.56 -12.47 -10.68
N SER A 741 -0.62 -12.75 -11.23
CA SER A 741 -0.79 -13.45 -12.51
C SER A 741 -0.34 -12.62 -13.71
N SER A 742 -0.21 -11.30 -13.58
CA SER A 742 0.32 -10.42 -14.64
C SER A 742 1.84 -10.26 -14.59
N GLN A 743 2.54 -10.90 -13.65
CA GLN A 743 4.01 -10.87 -13.65
C GLN A 743 4.57 -11.57 -14.89
N MET A 744 5.54 -10.95 -15.54
CA MET A 744 6.19 -11.51 -16.72
C MET A 744 7.27 -12.51 -16.30
N VAL A 745 7.03 -13.78 -16.60
CA VAL A 745 7.95 -14.89 -16.35
C VAL A 745 8.61 -15.30 -17.64
N VAL A 746 9.95 -15.32 -17.65
CA VAL A 746 10.72 -15.76 -18.80
C VAL A 746 11.45 -17.04 -18.45
N LEU A 747 11.23 -18.07 -19.26
CA LEU A 747 11.84 -19.39 -19.08
C LEU A 747 13.17 -19.47 -19.83
N LEU A 748 14.16 -20.06 -19.17
CA LEU A 748 15.52 -20.25 -19.66
C LEU A 748 15.71 -21.68 -20.16
N LYS A 749 16.32 -21.83 -21.33
CA LYS A 749 16.71 -23.13 -21.90
C LYS A 749 17.98 -23.65 -21.21
N LYS A 750 18.22 -24.96 -21.30
CA LYS A 750 19.45 -25.60 -20.78
C LYS A 750 20.76 -24.95 -21.28
N SER A 751 20.79 -24.48 -22.53
CA SER A 751 21.94 -23.78 -23.12
C SER A 751 22.15 -22.35 -22.60
N GLU A 752 21.15 -21.77 -21.95
CA GLU A 752 21.16 -20.40 -21.40
C GLU A 752 21.53 -20.40 -19.91
N LEU A 753 21.38 -21.54 -19.23
CA LEU A 753 21.74 -21.73 -17.84
C LEU A 753 23.26 -21.92 -17.66
N PRO A 754 23.86 -21.37 -16.59
CA PRO A 754 25.27 -21.61 -16.29
C PRO A 754 25.57 -23.10 -16.05
N ARG A 755 26.81 -23.52 -16.35
CA ARG A 755 27.29 -24.89 -16.09
C ARG A 755 27.22 -25.28 -14.62
N THR A 756 27.33 -24.31 -13.71
CA THR A 756 27.17 -24.51 -12.26
C THR A 756 25.80 -25.09 -11.92
N VAL A 757 24.75 -24.60 -12.61
CA VAL A 757 23.37 -25.05 -12.39
C VAL A 757 23.17 -26.40 -13.07
N THR A 758 23.48 -26.49 -14.37
CA THR A 758 23.18 -27.69 -15.19
C THR A 758 23.98 -28.94 -14.81
N ARG A 759 25.07 -28.82 -14.05
CA ARG A 759 25.87 -29.94 -13.52
C ARG A 759 25.56 -30.25 -12.05
N HIS A 760 24.71 -29.48 -11.40
CA HIS A 760 24.36 -29.69 -10.00
C HIS A 760 23.57 -31.01 -9.84
N PRO A 761 23.77 -31.78 -8.75
CA PRO A 761 23.02 -33.02 -8.52
C PRO A 761 21.49 -32.84 -8.51
N ASP A 762 21.03 -31.70 -7.97
CA ASP A 762 19.60 -31.38 -7.85
C ASP A 762 19.00 -30.71 -9.10
N TYR A 763 19.77 -30.61 -10.20
CA TYR A 763 19.26 -30.09 -11.45
C TYR A 763 18.48 -31.16 -12.21
N ASP A 764 17.26 -30.81 -12.60
CA ASP A 764 16.37 -31.70 -13.34
C ASP A 764 16.12 -31.10 -14.73
N ASP A 765 16.32 -31.93 -15.76
CA ASP A 765 16.12 -31.55 -17.16
C ASP A 765 14.64 -31.37 -17.52
N GLU A 766 13.72 -32.00 -16.77
CA GLU A 766 12.27 -31.84 -16.97
C GLU A 766 11.76 -30.53 -16.36
N ASN A 767 12.45 -30.03 -15.33
CA ASN A 767 12.05 -28.82 -14.64
C ASN A 767 12.37 -27.57 -15.44
N LYS A 768 11.41 -26.64 -15.47
CA LYS A 768 11.60 -25.33 -16.08
C LYS A 768 12.23 -24.36 -15.06
N TYR A 769 13.28 -23.65 -15.48
CA TYR A 769 13.91 -22.59 -14.71
C TYR A 769 13.72 -21.26 -15.43
N GLY A 770 13.53 -20.19 -14.68
CA GLY A 770 13.26 -18.87 -15.25
C GLY A 770 13.54 -17.75 -14.27
N ALA A 771 13.12 -16.56 -14.65
CA ALA A 771 13.22 -15.39 -13.78
C ALA A 771 12.10 -14.39 -14.04
N ILE A 772 11.82 -13.60 -13.01
CA ILE A 772 10.98 -12.42 -13.05
C ILE A 772 11.88 -11.22 -12.80
N LEU A 773 11.71 -10.16 -13.60
CA LEU A 773 12.36 -8.88 -13.37
C LEU A 773 11.31 -7.92 -12.81
N PRO A 774 11.35 -7.60 -11.50
CA PRO A 774 10.40 -6.67 -10.92
C PRO A 774 10.58 -5.27 -11.52
N GLN A 775 9.46 -4.61 -11.83
CA GLN A 775 9.46 -3.27 -12.43
C GLN A 775 9.67 -2.20 -11.34
N VAL A 776 10.84 -2.24 -10.68
CA VAL A 776 11.17 -1.35 -9.57
C VAL A 776 11.44 0.07 -10.07
N VAL A 777 10.61 1.01 -9.64
CA VAL A 777 10.90 2.44 -9.80
C VAL A 777 11.85 2.84 -8.69
N THR A 778 13.13 3.09 -9.02
CA THR A 778 14.21 3.32 -8.03
C THR A 778 13.90 4.45 -7.05
N ALA A 779 13.30 5.55 -7.50
CA ALA A 779 12.81 6.62 -6.62
C ALA A 779 11.34 6.94 -6.97
N GLY A 780 10.40 6.10 -6.52
CA GLY A 780 8.98 6.25 -6.85
C GLY A 780 8.19 7.17 -5.92
N THR A 781 8.73 7.47 -4.73
CA THR A 781 8.13 8.38 -3.75
C THR A 781 8.98 9.64 -3.56
N ILE A 782 8.40 10.69 -2.97
CA ILE A 782 9.16 11.89 -2.55
C ILE A 782 10.29 11.60 -1.56
N THR A 783 10.20 10.48 -0.84
CA THR A 783 11.22 9.99 0.09
C THR A 783 12.32 9.22 -0.61
N ARG A 784 12.27 9.12 -1.95
CA ARG A 784 13.17 8.34 -2.81
C ARG A 784 13.11 6.84 -2.56
N ARG A 785 12.04 6.34 -1.91
CA ARG A 785 11.85 4.90 -1.75
C ARG A 785 11.50 4.28 -3.09
N ALA A 786 11.98 3.05 -3.26
CA ALA A 786 11.59 2.23 -4.38
C ALA A 786 10.08 1.92 -4.32
N VAL A 787 9.45 1.85 -5.49
CA VAL A 787 8.03 1.48 -5.61
C VAL A 787 7.89 0.38 -6.64
N GLU A 788 7.22 -0.70 -6.24
CA GLU A 788 6.73 -1.74 -7.12
C GLU A 788 5.44 -2.34 -6.48
N PRO A 789 4.33 -2.51 -7.22
CA PRO A 789 3.03 -2.84 -6.62
C PRO A 789 2.84 -4.27 -6.08
N THR A 790 3.73 -5.22 -6.36
CA THR A 790 3.50 -6.66 -6.12
C THR A 790 4.48 -7.22 -5.09
N TRP A 791 5.77 -7.12 -5.38
CA TRP A 791 6.91 -7.62 -4.61
C TRP A 791 7.28 -6.73 -3.44
N LEU A 792 7.28 -5.39 -3.59
CA LEU A 792 7.54 -4.48 -2.46
C LEU A 792 6.36 -4.34 -1.50
N THR A 793 5.21 -4.92 -1.85
CA THR A 793 4.04 -5.03 -0.97
C THR A 793 3.70 -6.48 -0.63
N ALA A 794 4.59 -7.42 -0.97
CA ALA A 794 4.37 -8.85 -0.78
C ALA A 794 4.20 -9.16 0.71
N SER A 795 3.10 -9.83 1.05
CA SER A 795 2.85 -10.26 2.41
C SER A 795 3.68 -11.49 2.77
N ASN A 796 3.98 -11.64 4.06
CA ASN A 796 4.50 -12.89 4.60
C ASN A 796 3.40 -13.97 4.59
N ALA A 797 3.81 -15.24 4.53
CA ALA A 797 2.90 -16.38 4.53
C ALA A 797 2.06 -16.39 5.81
N ARG A 798 0.75 -16.63 5.66
CA ARG A 798 -0.17 -16.82 6.79
C ARG A 798 -1.07 -18.02 6.55
N VAL A 799 -1.26 -18.81 7.60
CA VAL A 799 -2.04 -20.03 7.61
C VAL A 799 -3.50 -19.79 7.21
N ASP A 800 -3.99 -18.58 7.40
CA ASP A 800 -5.37 -18.18 7.15
C ASP A 800 -5.55 -17.34 5.87
N ARG A 801 -4.58 -17.31 4.94
CA ARG A 801 -4.67 -16.52 3.70
C ARG A 801 -4.18 -17.28 2.48
N VAL A 802 -5.06 -17.46 1.50
CA VAL A 802 -4.76 -18.11 0.22
C VAL A 802 -3.72 -17.29 -0.55
N GLY A 803 -2.67 -17.95 -1.03
CA GLY A 803 -1.61 -17.34 -1.85
C GLY A 803 -0.74 -16.32 -1.12
N SER A 804 -0.70 -16.37 0.22
CA SER A 804 0.18 -15.48 1.00
C SER A 804 1.64 -15.94 1.01
N GLU A 805 1.91 -17.16 0.54
CA GLU A 805 3.23 -17.77 0.37
C GLU A 805 4.02 -17.26 -0.86
N LEU A 806 3.54 -16.20 -1.52
CA LEU A 806 4.13 -15.61 -2.73
C LEU A 806 5.66 -15.45 -2.67
N LYS A 807 6.20 -14.95 -1.54
CA LYS A 807 7.64 -14.76 -1.37
C LYS A 807 8.40 -16.08 -1.57
N ALA A 808 7.91 -17.18 -1.01
CA ALA A 808 8.58 -18.49 -1.04
C ALA A 808 8.63 -19.12 -2.44
N MET A 809 7.88 -18.58 -3.40
CA MET A 809 7.95 -19.01 -4.81
C MET A 809 9.16 -18.43 -5.55
N VAL A 810 9.82 -17.41 -4.98
CA VAL A 810 11.16 -17.00 -5.41
C VAL A 810 12.13 -18.02 -4.86
N GLN A 811 12.67 -18.86 -5.76
CA GLN A 811 13.49 -20.01 -5.41
C GLN A 811 14.82 -19.92 -6.15
N ALA A 812 15.91 -20.09 -5.41
CA ALA A 812 17.25 -20.11 -5.97
C ALA A 812 17.39 -21.31 -6.94
N PRO A 813 18.05 -21.13 -8.10
CA PRO A 813 18.38 -22.26 -8.95
C PRO A 813 19.42 -23.17 -8.28
N PRO A 814 19.48 -24.46 -8.65
CA PRO A 814 20.49 -25.39 -8.13
C PRO A 814 21.92 -24.82 -8.20
N GLY A 815 22.68 -24.95 -7.10
CA GLY A 815 24.02 -24.36 -6.97
C GLY A 815 24.07 -22.88 -6.54
N TYR A 816 22.92 -22.27 -6.22
CA TYR A 816 22.81 -20.93 -5.65
C TYR A 816 21.95 -20.93 -4.37
N ASN A 817 22.16 -19.91 -3.53
CA ASN A 817 21.38 -19.61 -2.33
C ASN A 817 20.97 -18.13 -2.31
N LEU A 818 19.86 -17.84 -1.66
CA LEU A 818 19.44 -16.51 -1.30
C LEU A 818 20.03 -16.15 0.06
N ILE A 819 20.66 -14.99 0.14
CA ILE A 819 21.32 -14.49 1.34
C ILE A 819 20.77 -13.12 1.64
N GLY A 820 20.42 -12.86 2.89
CA GLY A 820 20.13 -11.50 3.28
C GLY A 820 19.87 -11.36 4.75
N ALA A 821 19.52 -10.14 5.15
CA ALA A 821 19.20 -9.86 6.53
C ALA A 821 18.10 -8.79 6.61
N ASP A 822 17.38 -8.79 7.71
CA ASP A 822 16.48 -7.72 8.12
C ASP A 822 17.26 -6.72 8.99
N VAL A 823 17.16 -5.42 8.68
CA VAL A 823 17.81 -4.39 9.48
C VAL A 823 16.91 -4.04 10.66
N ASP A 824 17.16 -4.67 11.81
CA ASP A 824 16.41 -4.45 13.04
C ASP A 824 16.24 -2.95 13.37
N SER A 825 14.99 -2.50 13.37
CA SER A 825 14.56 -1.15 13.78
C SER A 825 15.35 -0.01 13.12
N GLN A 826 15.68 -0.15 11.83
CA GLN A 826 16.50 0.79 11.06
C GLN A 826 16.09 2.25 11.27
N GLU A 827 14.80 2.56 11.06
CA GLU A 827 14.28 3.92 11.15
C GLU A 827 14.27 4.48 12.58
N LEU A 828 13.99 3.63 13.58
CA LEU A 828 14.05 4.04 14.98
C LEU A 828 15.47 4.36 15.39
N TRP A 829 16.45 3.55 14.97
CA TRP A 829 17.85 3.81 15.26
C TRP A 829 18.34 5.11 14.62
N ILE A 830 17.96 5.37 13.35
CA ILE A 830 18.27 6.64 12.68
C ILE A 830 17.64 7.83 13.42
N ALA A 831 16.37 7.71 13.84
CA ALA A 831 15.73 8.76 14.63
C ALA A 831 16.42 8.96 15.99
N ALA A 832 16.90 7.87 16.60
CA ALA A 832 17.54 7.92 17.91
C ALA A 832 18.89 8.63 17.87
N ILE A 833 19.76 8.21 16.95
CA ILE A 833 21.09 8.82 16.81
C ILE A 833 21.00 10.30 16.43
N LEU A 834 19.96 10.72 15.69
CA LEU A 834 19.72 12.14 15.40
C LEU A 834 19.37 12.95 16.65
N GLY A 835 18.57 12.38 17.56
CA GLY A 835 18.27 13.00 18.85
C GLY A 835 19.49 13.06 19.76
N GLU A 836 20.27 11.98 19.81
CA GLU A 836 21.49 11.90 20.64
C GLU A 836 22.58 12.87 20.19
N ALA A 837 22.77 13.00 18.87
CA ALA A 837 23.69 13.97 18.28
C ALA A 837 23.27 15.42 18.55
N ASN A 838 21.98 15.68 18.74
CA ASN A 838 21.48 17.01 19.12
C ASN A 838 21.68 17.32 20.61
N PHE A 839 21.63 16.29 21.46
CA PHE A 839 21.64 16.45 22.91
C PHE A 839 23.06 16.62 23.47
N THR A 840 23.82 15.53 23.60
CA THR A 840 25.20 15.56 24.15
C THR A 840 26.23 14.88 23.24
N GLY A 841 25.79 14.19 22.17
CA GLY A 841 26.69 13.48 21.26
C GLY A 841 27.23 12.16 21.80
N ILE A 842 26.62 11.59 22.86
CA ILE A 842 27.00 10.30 23.44
C ILE A 842 25.93 9.25 23.09
N HIS A 843 26.35 8.07 22.63
CA HIS A 843 25.41 6.97 22.38
C HIS A 843 24.70 6.57 23.68
N GLY A 844 23.37 6.48 23.63
CA GLY A 844 22.46 6.20 24.75
C GLY A 844 22.22 7.35 25.72
N CYS A 845 22.57 8.59 25.37
CA CYS A 845 22.34 9.74 26.25
C CYS A 845 20.87 10.12 26.43
N THR A 846 20.03 9.80 25.44
CA THR A 846 18.59 10.07 25.49
C THR A 846 17.83 8.82 25.92
N ALA A 847 16.68 8.99 26.58
CA ALA A 847 15.83 7.86 26.96
C ALA A 847 15.42 7.02 25.74
N PHE A 848 15.10 7.68 24.62
CA PHE A 848 14.75 7.02 23.36
C PHE A 848 15.91 6.18 22.79
N GLY A 849 17.13 6.73 22.78
CA GLY A 849 18.30 5.99 22.30
C GLY A 849 18.70 4.84 23.22
N TRP A 850 18.62 5.02 24.54
CA TRP A 850 18.83 3.93 25.50
C TRP A 850 17.82 2.79 25.31
N MET A 851 16.52 3.13 25.18
CA MET A 851 15.46 2.14 24.92
C MET A 851 15.67 1.38 23.60
N THR A 852 16.31 2.02 22.61
CA THR A 852 16.60 1.41 21.30
C THR A 852 17.84 0.51 21.34
N LEU A 853 18.88 0.91 22.07
CA LEU A 853 20.17 0.20 22.12
C LEU A 853 20.23 -0.93 23.16
N GLN A 854 19.54 -0.77 24.30
CA GLN A 854 19.60 -1.67 25.47
C GLN A 854 18.22 -2.16 25.94
N GLY A 855 17.12 -1.62 25.40
CA GLY A 855 15.78 -2.00 25.81
C GLY A 855 15.46 -3.46 25.46
N LYS A 856 15.00 -4.23 26.44
CA LYS A 856 14.55 -5.62 26.27
C LYS A 856 13.03 -5.73 26.36
N LYS A 857 12.46 -6.58 25.48
CA LYS A 857 11.04 -6.93 25.50
C LYS A 857 10.64 -7.66 26.78
N SER A 858 11.48 -8.59 27.25
CA SER A 858 11.21 -9.39 28.45
C SER A 858 11.13 -8.56 29.73
N SER A 859 11.93 -7.50 29.84
CA SER A 859 11.90 -6.58 30.98
C SER A 859 10.91 -5.42 30.82
N GLY A 860 10.17 -5.36 29.71
CA GLY A 860 9.26 -4.24 29.39
C GLY A 860 9.96 -2.88 29.30
N THR A 861 11.26 -2.87 29.02
CA THR A 861 12.07 -1.65 28.92
C THR A 861 12.21 -1.15 27.49
N ASP A 862 11.78 -1.94 26.50
CA ASP A 862 11.73 -1.49 25.10
C ASP A 862 10.66 -0.42 24.90
N LEU A 863 10.90 0.42 23.88
CA LEU A 863 10.04 1.54 23.54
C LEU A 863 8.57 1.15 23.37
N HIS A 864 8.30 0.03 22.69
CA HIS A 864 6.93 -0.40 22.40
C HIS A 864 6.20 -0.84 23.66
N SER A 865 6.86 -1.60 24.54
CA SER A 865 6.26 -2.01 25.81
C SER A 865 6.03 -0.83 26.76
N LYS A 866 6.93 0.15 26.78
CA LYS A 866 6.75 1.39 27.55
C LYS A 866 5.56 2.22 27.07
N THR A 867 5.42 2.44 25.76
CA THR A 867 4.24 3.11 25.19
C THR A 867 2.96 2.31 25.45
N ALA A 868 3.00 0.99 25.29
CA ALA A 868 1.88 0.10 25.55
C ALA A 868 1.37 0.21 27.00
N SER A 869 2.29 0.18 27.97
CA SER A 869 2.00 0.31 29.39
C SER A 869 1.45 1.70 29.75
N ALA A 870 1.94 2.77 29.12
CA ALA A 870 1.48 4.13 29.40
C ALA A 870 0.02 4.38 28.96
N VAL A 871 -0.44 3.70 27.91
CA VAL A 871 -1.76 3.93 27.28
C VAL A 871 -2.76 2.82 27.65
N GLY A 872 -2.26 1.65 28.05
CA GLY A 872 -3.04 0.45 28.31
C GLY A 872 -3.49 -0.24 27.03
N ILE A 873 -2.57 -0.42 26.08
CA ILE A 873 -2.81 -1.11 24.79
C ILE A 873 -1.83 -2.27 24.60
N SER A 874 -2.05 -3.14 23.62
CA SER A 874 -1.10 -4.19 23.27
C SER A 874 0.19 -3.61 22.67
N ARG A 875 1.29 -4.36 22.78
CA ARG A 875 2.59 -3.98 22.23
C ARG A 875 2.56 -3.77 20.71
N GLU A 876 1.83 -4.60 19.97
CA GLU A 876 1.74 -4.48 18.51
C GLU A 876 0.94 -3.23 18.10
N HIS A 877 -0.13 -2.89 18.81
CA HIS A 877 -0.80 -1.61 18.62
C HIS A 877 0.15 -0.44 18.93
N ALA A 878 0.93 -0.53 20.02
CA ALA A 878 1.93 0.47 20.37
C ALA A 878 3.05 0.61 19.33
N LYS A 879 3.40 -0.48 18.61
CA LYS A 879 4.32 -0.43 17.47
C LYS A 879 3.77 0.49 16.39
N VAL A 880 2.52 0.28 15.96
CA VAL A 880 1.86 1.14 14.96
C VAL A 880 1.82 2.61 15.42
N PHE A 881 1.53 2.85 16.71
CA PHE A 881 1.55 4.21 17.28
C PHE A 881 2.93 4.86 17.22
N ASN A 882 3.97 4.18 17.68
CA ASN A 882 5.32 4.74 17.75
C ASN A 882 5.84 5.12 16.35
N TYR A 883 5.65 4.25 15.35
CA TYR A 883 6.02 4.57 13.97
C TYR A 883 5.22 5.76 13.43
N GLY A 884 3.88 5.77 13.59
CA GLY A 884 3.06 6.90 13.20
C GLY A 884 3.50 8.23 13.84
N ARG A 885 3.88 8.18 15.13
CA ARG A 885 4.36 9.34 15.90
C ARG A 885 5.68 9.89 15.38
N ILE A 886 6.67 9.02 15.13
CA ILE A 886 8.01 9.40 14.62
C ILE A 886 7.88 10.13 13.27
N TYR A 887 6.91 9.73 12.44
CA TYR A 887 6.61 10.41 11.18
C TYR A 887 5.83 11.74 11.33
N GLY A 888 5.71 12.25 12.55
CA GLY A 888 5.08 13.53 12.80
C GLY A 888 3.56 13.50 12.90
N ALA A 889 2.93 12.32 13.08
CA ALA A 889 1.49 12.28 13.34
C ALA A 889 1.14 13.08 14.62
N GLY A 890 -0.02 13.73 14.57
CA GLY A 890 -0.56 14.58 15.64
C GLY A 890 -1.54 13.88 16.58
N THR A 891 -2.10 14.64 17.50
CA THR A 891 -3.12 14.18 18.45
C THR A 891 -4.38 13.60 17.80
N PRO A 892 -4.97 14.21 16.75
CA PRO A 892 -6.20 13.71 16.12
C PRO A 892 -6.02 12.35 15.44
N PHE A 893 -4.82 12.10 14.91
CA PHE A 893 -4.49 10.78 14.34
C PHE A 893 -4.47 9.71 15.44
N ALA A 894 -3.81 10.00 16.57
CA ALA A 894 -3.75 9.04 17.66
C ALA A 894 -5.12 8.77 18.27
N GLU A 895 -5.96 9.80 18.42
CA GLU A 895 -7.36 9.65 18.87
C GLU A 895 -8.13 8.68 17.97
N ARG A 896 -8.10 8.92 16.65
CA ARG A 896 -8.79 8.06 15.69
C ARG A 896 -8.26 6.62 15.71
N LEU A 897 -6.95 6.45 15.79
CA LEU A 897 -6.33 5.13 15.82
C LEU A 897 -6.68 4.38 17.12
N LEU A 898 -6.69 5.07 18.26
CA LEU A 898 -7.13 4.51 19.54
C LEU A 898 -8.58 4.04 19.49
N MET A 899 -9.46 4.84 18.88
CA MET A 899 -10.88 4.49 18.68
C MET A 899 -11.07 3.32 17.71
N GLN A 900 -10.20 3.16 16.72
CA GLN A 900 -10.22 2.01 15.81
C GLN A 900 -9.82 0.71 16.52
N PHE A 901 -8.74 0.76 17.29
CA PHE A 901 -8.29 -0.40 18.07
C PHE A 901 -9.32 -0.74 19.14
N ASN A 902 -9.85 0.26 19.85
CA ASN A 902 -10.85 0.08 20.88
C ASN A 902 -12.07 0.97 20.64
N HIS A 903 -13.11 0.38 20.04
CA HIS A 903 -14.37 1.06 19.71
C HIS A 903 -15.20 1.44 20.95
N ARG A 904 -14.81 0.99 22.15
CA ARG A 904 -15.46 1.35 23.42
C ARG A 904 -14.96 2.67 24.00
N LEU A 905 -13.82 3.17 23.52
CA LEU A 905 -13.30 4.47 23.94
C LEU A 905 -14.14 5.59 23.33
N THR A 906 -14.59 6.53 24.16
CA THR A 906 -15.19 7.77 23.66
C THR A 906 -14.13 8.66 23.04
N GLN A 907 -14.53 9.58 22.18
CA GLN A 907 -13.59 10.55 21.60
C GLN A 907 -12.87 11.38 22.68
N GLU A 908 -13.55 11.70 23.78
CA GLU A 908 -12.96 12.43 24.92
C GLU A 908 -11.89 11.60 25.64
N GLN A 909 -12.20 10.34 25.97
CA GLN A 909 -11.25 9.41 26.58
C GLN A 909 -10.06 9.10 25.67
N ALA A 910 -10.31 8.92 24.37
CA ALA A 910 -9.27 8.73 23.38
C ALA A 910 -8.37 9.98 23.29
N GLY A 911 -8.96 11.18 23.38
CA GLY A 911 -8.22 12.45 23.43
C GLY A 911 -7.37 12.61 24.68
N GLU A 912 -7.90 12.25 25.85
CA GLU A 912 -7.12 12.27 27.09
C GLU A 912 -5.93 11.30 27.02
N LYS A 913 -6.17 10.06 26.60
CA LYS A 913 -5.10 9.06 26.42
C LYS A 913 -4.06 9.50 25.39
N ALA A 914 -4.49 10.07 24.27
CA ALA A 914 -3.60 10.60 23.25
C ALA A 914 -2.75 11.75 23.81
N ARG A 915 -3.36 12.74 24.47
CA ARG A 915 -2.63 13.86 25.09
C ARG A 915 -1.64 13.38 26.15
N GLN A 916 -2.04 12.45 27.02
CA GLN A 916 -1.16 11.85 28.02
C GLN A 916 0.04 11.15 27.37
N MET A 917 -0.21 10.35 26.31
CA MET A 917 0.84 9.68 25.56
C MET A 917 1.84 10.67 24.94
N TYR A 918 1.35 11.70 24.25
CA TYR A 918 2.19 12.73 23.63
C TYR A 918 2.96 13.54 24.66
N ALA A 919 2.36 13.85 25.81
CA ALA A 919 3.04 14.57 26.89
C ALA A 919 4.21 13.75 27.47
N VAL A 920 4.05 12.43 27.66
CA VAL A 920 5.13 11.56 28.14
C VAL A 920 6.25 11.40 27.11
N THR A 921 5.90 11.40 25.81
CA THR A 921 6.84 11.06 24.74
C THR A 921 7.41 12.25 24.00
N LYS A 922 6.58 13.05 23.32
CA LYS A 922 7.03 14.31 22.69
C LYS A 922 7.38 15.39 23.72
N GLY A 923 6.70 15.41 24.85
CA GLY A 923 6.87 16.45 25.86
C GLY A 923 5.92 17.64 25.65
N ILE A 924 6.27 18.76 26.26
CA ILE A 924 5.50 20.01 26.23
C ILE A 924 6.19 20.99 25.27
N ARG A 925 5.41 21.76 24.50
CA ARG A 925 5.96 22.84 23.67
C ARG A 925 6.38 24.03 24.52
N ARG A 926 7.64 24.43 24.34
CA ARG A 926 8.22 25.67 24.82
C ARG A 926 8.68 26.55 23.65
N TYR A 927 8.92 27.82 23.95
CA TYR A 927 9.14 28.85 22.95
C TYR A 927 10.44 29.57 23.22
N ILE A 928 11.26 29.72 22.19
CA ILE A 928 12.46 30.55 22.28
C ILE A 928 12.07 31.94 21.76
N LEU A 929 12.35 32.95 22.58
CA LEU A 929 12.06 34.34 22.23
C LEU A 929 12.99 34.79 21.10
N SER A 930 12.52 35.73 20.27
CA SER A 930 13.40 36.41 19.31
C SER A 930 14.16 37.53 20.01
N ASN A 931 15.16 38.12 19.35
CA ASN A 931 15.84 39.32 19.86
C ASN A 931 14.85 40.46 20.18
N GLU A 932 13.79 40.59 19.38
CA GLU A 932 12.70 41.54 19.64
C GLU A 932 11.86 41.12 20.84
N GLY A 933 11.57 39.82 20.99
CA GLY A 933 10.82 39.26 22.10
C GLY A 933 11.54 39.38 23.44
N GLU A 934 12.85 39.12 23.47
CA GLU A 934 13.68 39.30 24.66
C GLU A 934 13.79 40.78 25.04
N TRP A 935 14.06 41.65 24.06
CA TRP A 935 14.08 43.09 24.29
C TRP A 935 12.72 43.61 24.81
N LEU A 936 11.59 43.11 24.27
CA LEU A 936 10.25 43.45 24.75
C LEU A 936 10.04 42.98 26.19
N ALA A 937 10.45 41.75 26.52
CA ALA A 937 10.33 41.21 27.86
C ALA A 937 11.14 42.03 28.88
N GLU A 938 12.39 42.40 28.54
CA GLU A 938 13.26 43.24 29.36
C GLU A 938 12.72 44.66 29.53
N GLN A 939 12.30 45.31 28.43
CA GLN A 939 11.71 46.65 28.48
C GLN A 939 10.39 46.72 29.25
N MET A 940 9.66 45.61 29.32
CA MET A 940 8.39 45.51 30.03
C MET A 940 8.55 44.99 31.46
N GLY A 941 9.75 44.55 31.87
CA GLY A 941 9.99 43.99 33.19
C GLY A 941 9.17 42.72 33.46
N ILE A 942 8.88 41.91 32.43
CA ILE A 942 8.11 40.68 32.57
C ILE A 942 9.03 39.60 33.15
N TYR A 943 8.67 39.03 34.30
CA TYR A 943 9.37 37.88 34.85
C TYR A 943 9.10 36.65 33.98
N LEU A 944 10.16 36.02 33.47
CA LEU A 944 10.09 34.84 32.64
C LEU A 944 10.66 33.64 33.40
N GLU A 945 9.89 32.57 33.56
CA GLU A 945 10.43 31.28 33.94
C GLU A 945 11.14 30.68 32.72
N LYS A 946 12.42 31.01 32.56
CA LYS A 946 13.29 30.41 31.54
C LYS A 946 13.73 29.01 32.02
N ALA A 947 13.60 28.02 31.15
CA ALA A 947 14.19 26.69 31.37
C ALA A 947 15.73 26.75 31.19
N GLU A 948 16.43 25.62 31.45
CA GLU A 948 17.90 25.54 31.34
C GLU A 948 18.42 25.88 29.93
N ASP A 949 17.60 25.67 28.90
CA ASP A 949 17.88 25.99 27.50
C ASP A 949 17.49 27.43 27.10
N GLY A 950 16.98 28.23 28.05
CA GLY A 950 16.49 29.60 27.82
C GLY A 950 15.09 29.68 27.22
N SER A 951 14.39 28.56 27.03
CA SER A 951 13.02 28.54 26.50
C SER A 951 11.98 28.95 27.55
N VAL A 952 10.86 29.52 27.10
CA VAL A 952 9.78 30.05 27.95
C VAL A 952 8.44 29.35 27.69
N SER A 953 7.54 29.43 28.66
CA SER A 953 6.20 28.86 28.55
C SER A 953 5.34 29.62 27.53
N PHE A 954 4.32 28.95 26.97
CA PHE A 954 3.34 29.62 26.11
C PHE A 954 2.63 30.79 26.83
N GLN A 955 2.38 30.65 28.13
CA GLN A 955 1.72 31.66 28.92
C GLN A 955 2.54 32.95 28.99
N ASP A 956 3.86 32.83 29.07
CA ASP A 956 4.78 33.96 29.10
C ASP A 956 4.85 34.66 27.74
N VAL A 957 4.90 33.90 26.64
CA VAL A 957 4.80 34.46 25.28
C VAL A 957 3.50 35.24 25.10
N LYS A 958 2.37 34.67 25.55
CA LYS A 958 1.06 35.33 25.49
C LYS A 958 1.02 36.60 26.34
N ASN A 959 1.68 36.59 27.50
CA ASN A 959 1.83 37.77 28.34
C ASN A 959 2.63 38.87 27.63
N ILE A 960 3.78 38.54 27.01
CA ILE A 960 4.59 39.49 26.22
C ILE A 960 3.78 40.08 25.06
N GLN A 961 3.09 39.22 24.28
CA GLN A 961 2.27 39.66 23.15
C GLN A 961 1.12 40.56 23.59
N ARG A 962 0.45 40.22 24.69
CA ARG A 962 -0.66 41.01 25.25
C ARG A 962 -0.18 42.39 25.72
N GLU A 963 0.97 42.47 26.40
CA GLU A 963 1.54 43.74 26.85
C GLU A 963 2.07 44.58 25.67
N ALA A 964 2.68 43.95 24.66
CA ALA A 964 3.09 44.61 23.43
C ALA A 964 1.91 45.23 22.67
N ALA A 965 0.78 44.50 22.58
CA ALA A 965 -0.43 44.97 21.91
C ALA A 965 -1.12 46.14 22.65
N LYS A 966 -0.97 46.25 23.97
CA LYS A 966 -1.50 47.38 24.76
C LYS A 966 -0.79 48.70 24.43
N ARG A 967 0.52 48.67 24.14
CA ARG A 967 1.33 49.87 23.88
C ARG A 967 1.40 50.26 22.40
N SER A 968 1.28 49.32 21.46
CA SER A 968 1.26 49.61 20.02
C SER A 968 0.15 48.84 19.31
N ARG A 969 -0.87 49.57 18.83
CA ARG A 969 -2.00 49.00 18.07
C ARG A 969 -1.69 48.69 16.59
N ARG A 970 -0.48 48.99 16.09
CA ARG A 970 -0.13 48.88 14.67
C ARG A 970 1.19 48.13 14.37
N GLY A 971 1.92 47.67 15.38
CA GLY A 971 3.17 46.91 15.19
C GLY A 971 2.92 45.40 15.26
N GLN A 972 3.26 44.68 14.20
CA GLN A 972 3.27 43.21 14.18
C GLN A 972 4.64 42.76 14.69
N TRP A 973 4.76 42.50 15.99
CA TRP A 973 6.02 42.14 16.64
C TRP A 973 6.32 40.65 16.45
N ASN A 974 7.54 40.30 16.04
CA ASN A 974 7.91 38.90 15.93
C ASN A 974 8.49 38.42 17.26
N VAL A 975 7.63 38.07 18.22
CA VAL A 975 8.04 37.75 19.61
C VAL A 975 8.76 36.40 19.73
N VAL A 976 8.44 35.44 18.86
CA VAL A 976 8.93 34.05 18.93
C VAL A 976 9.89 33.81 17.79
N SER A 977 11.10 33.32 18.08
CA SER A 977 12.02 32.89 17.03
C SER A 977 11.64 31.51 16.51
N HIS A 978 11.59 30.52 17.40
CA HIS A 978 11.26 29.13 17.08
C HIS A 978 10.71 28.39 18.31
N ARG A 979 10.14 27.20 18.06
CA ARG A 979 9.48 26.37 19.07
C ARG A 979 10.32 25.13 19.31
N VAL A 980 10.32 24.64 20.55
CA VAL A 980 11.06 23.44 20.97
C VAL A 980 10.18 22.58 21.86
N TRP A 981 10.36 21.28 21.80
CA TRP A 981 9.76 20.29 22.67
C TRP A 981 10.68 20.04 23.87
N GLU A 982 10.12 19.93 25.07
CA GLU A 982 10.88 19.63 26.28
C GLU A 982 10.15 18.64 27.19
N GLY A 983 10.94 17.81 27.88
CA GLY A 983 10.48 17.00 29.01
C GLY A 983 9.90 15.63 28.67
N GLY A 984 9.77 15.29 27.39
CA GLY A 984 9.39 13.96 26.93
C GLY A 984 10.61 13.08 26.60
N THR A 985 10.37 11.77 26.48
CA THR A 985 11.43 10.78 26.15
C THR A 985 12.06 10.98 24.76
N GLU A 986 11.32 11.61 23.84
CA GLU A 986 11.69 11.78 22.41
C GLU A 986 11.85 13.25 22.00
N SER A 987 11.77 14.19 22.96
CA SER A 987 11.77 15.63 22.67
C SER A 987 12.95 16.07 21.79
N GLU A 988 14.15 15.60 22.10
CA GLU A 988 15.38 15.94 21.36
C GLU A 988 15.36 15.46 19.90
N MET A 989 14.80 14.28 19.66
CA MET A 989 14.64 13.75 18.31
C MET A 989 13.66 14.62 17.51
N PHE A 990 12.51 14.99 18.08
CA PHE A 990 11.56 15.89 17.41
C PHE A 990 12.15 17.28 17.16
N ASN A 991 12.90 17.83 18.11
CA ASN A 991 13.59 19.11 17.94
C ASN A 991 14.56 19.06 16.75
N LYS A 992 15.35 17.99 16.67
CA LYS A 992 16.28 17.81 15.55
C LYS A 992 15.55 17.65 14.23
N LEU A 993 14.52 16.81 14.17
CA LEU A 993 13.75 16.59 12.94
C LEU A 993 13.03 17.86 12.48
N GLU A 994 12.39 18.60 13.39
CA GLU A 994 11.74 19.88 13.08
C GLU A 994 12.77 20.94 12.65
N SER A 995 13.98 20.98 13.24
CA SER A 995 15.03 21.90 12.82
C SER A 995 15.46 21.68 11.36
N ILE A 996 15.64 20.42 10.96
CA ILE A 996 15.98 20.05 9.57
C ILE A 996 14.79 20.35 8.67
N ALA A 997 13.59 19.97 9.11
CA ALA A 997 12.34 20.17 8.40
C ALA A 997 11.84 21.61 8.42
N LEU A 998 12.50 22.58 9.07
CA LEU A 998 12.19 24.01 8.99
C LEU A 998 13.32 24.81 8.33
N SER A 999 14.50 24.20 8.18
CA SER A 999 15.65 24.82 7.51
C SER A 999 15.29 25.32 6.10
N PRO A 1000 15.90 26.42 5.61
CA PRO A 1000 15.57 27.00 4.30
C PRO A 1000 15.81 26.03 3.14
N SER A 1001 16.79 25.15 3.27
CA SER A 1001 17.09 24.07 2.33
C SER A 1001 17.20 22.73 3.07
N PRO A 1002 16.06 22.02 3.31
CA PRO A 1002 16.07 20.75 4.01
C PRO A 1002 16.88 19.70 3.27
N LYS A 1003 17.84 19.08 3.97
CA LYS A 1003 18.73 18.05 3.45
C LYS A 1003 18.81 16.86 4.40
N THR A 1004 19.08 15.68 3.86
CA THR A 1004 19.37 14.51 4.70
C THR A 1004 20.71 14.71 5.43
N PRO A 1005 20.80 14.26 6.70
CA PRO A 1005 21.97 14.52 7.54
C PRO A 1005 23.24 13.78 7.10
N VAL A 1006 23.10 12.65 6.39
CA VAL A 1006 24.24 11.78 6.04
C VAL A 1006 24.76 12.05 4.63
N LEU A 1007 23.92 11.90 3.60
CA LEU A 1007 24.33 12.09 2.20
C LEU A 1007 24.00 13.50 1.66
N GLY A 1008 23.33 14.36 2.42
CA GLY A 1008 23.04 15.74 2.02
C GLY A 1008 22.02 15.86 0.88
N CYS A 1009 21.17 14.87 0.67
CA CYS A 1009 20.15 14.87 -0.37
C CYS A 1009 19.06 15.89 -0.05
N SER A 1010 18.64 16.70 -1.01
CA SER A 1010 17.64 17.76 -0.79
C SER A 1010 16.21 17.23 -0.97
N ILE A 1011 15.24 17.81 -0.24
CA ILE A 1011 13.80 17.49 -0.38
C ILE A 1011 13.27 17.84 -1.78
N SER A 1012 12.09 17.36 -2.21
CA SER A 1012 11.47 17.85 -3.46
C SER A 1012 11.24 19.37 -3.42
N ARG A 1013 11.44 20.05 -4.57
CA ARG A 1013 11.16 21.49 -4.75
C ARG A 1013 9.74 21.88 -4.31
N ALA A 1014 8.77 20.97 -4.49
CA ALA A 1014 7.37 21.20 -4.13
C ALA A 1014 7.12 21.24 -2.61
N LEU A 1015 8.10 20.86 -1.78
CA LEU A 1015 8.02 20.84 -0.31
C LEU A 1015 9.08 21.72 0.35
N GLU A 1016 9.84 22.49 -0.44
CA GLU A 1016 10.75 23.47 0.13
C GLU A 1016 9.98 24.58 0.86
N PRO A 1017 10.46 25.07 2.01
CA PRO A 1017 9.79 26.14 2.74
C PRO A 1017 9.62 27.42 1.92
N ALA A 1018 10.45 27.65 0.90
CA ALA A 1018 10.24 28.75 -0.05
C ALA A 1018 8.94 28.61 -0.85
N ALA A 1019 8.53 27.38 -1.19
CA ALA A 1019 7.36 27.08 -2.01
C ALA A 1019 6.08 26.82 -1.17
N VAL A 1020 6.20 26.18 -0.01
CA VAL A 1020 5.04 25.82 0.85
C VAL A 1020 4.95 26.62 2.15
N LYS A 1021 5.93 27.46 2.46
CA LYS A 1021 6.02 28.22 3.71
C LYS A 1021 5.97 27.28 4.93
N GLY A 1022 4.98 27.46 5.81
CA GLY A 1022 4.77 26.63 7.00
C GLY A 1022 3.85 25.43 6.80
N GLU A 1023 3.36 25.18 5.57
CA GLU A 1023 2.50 24.04 5.28
C GLU A 1023 3.30 22.73 5.15
N PHE A 1024 2.62 21.59 5.34
CA PHE A 1024 3.18 20.24 5.15
C PHE A 1024 4.37 19.88 6.05
N ILE A 1025 4.47 20.47 7.25
CA ILE A 1025 5.56 20.17 8.19
C ILE A 1025 5.65 18.68 8.55
N THR A 1026 4.51 18.00 8.70
CA THR A 1026 4.47 16.57 9.01
C THR A 1026 5.05 15.72 7.88
N SER A 1027 4.71 16.04 6.63
CA SER A 1027 5.29 15.41 5.44
C SER A 1027 6.80 15.65 5.35
N ARG A 1028 7.28 16.83 5.75
CA ARG A 1028 8.71 17.18 5.77
C ARG A 1028 9.48 16.45 6.88
N VAL A 1029 8.91 16.35 8.09
CA VAL A 1029 9.49 15.58 9.20
C VAL A 1029 9.57 14.10 8.86
N ASN A 1030 8.48 13.53 8.34
CA ASN A 1030 8.45 12.16 7.82
C ASN A 1030 9.53 11.95 6.75
N TRP A 1031 9.69 12.92 5.85
CA TRP A 1031 10.68 12.84 4.80
C TRP A 1031 12.11 12.71 5.32
N VAL A 1032 12.48 13.41 6.41
CA VAL A 1032 13.84 13.35 6.97
C VAL A 1032 14.22 11.93 7.37
N VAL A 1033 13.35 11.21 8.10
CA VAL A 1033 13.62 9.84 8.56
C VAL A 1033 13.61 8.86 7.38
N GLN A 1034 12.55 8.87 6.55
CA GLN A 1034 12.41 7.91 5.47
C GLN A 1034 13.47 8.08 4.37
N SER A 1035 13.81 9.33 4.03
CA SER A 1035 14.85 9.64 3.05
C SER A 1035 16.25 9.27 3.58
N SER A 1036 16.47 9.37 4.90
CA SER A 1036 17.71 8.88 5.53
C SER A 1036 17.79 7.35 5.54
N ALA A 1037 16.67 6.64 5.68
CA ALA A 1037 16.65 5.18 5.53
C ALA A 1037 17.01 4.74 4.11
N VAL A 1038 16.63 5.51 3.08
CA VAL A 1038 17.07 5.27 1.69
C VAL A 1038 18.59 5.52 1.54
N ASP A 1039 19.14 6.54 2.21
CA ASP A 1039 20.58 6.77 2.23
C ASP A 1039 21.33 5.56 2.83
N TYR A 1040 20.77 4.93 3.86
CA TYR A 1040 21.28 3.71 4.47
C TYR A 1040 21.29 2.54 3.47
N LEU A 1041 20.18 2.31 2.75
CA LEU A 1041 20.10 1.27 1.73
C LEU A 1041 21.16 1.48 0.63
N HIS A 1042 21.34 2.70 0.14
CA HIS A 1042 22.36 2.98 -0.88
C HIS A 1042 23.79 2.69 -0.40
N LEU A 1043 24.12 3.03 0.86
CA LEU A 1043 25.42 2.70 1.45
C LEU A 1043 25.61 1.18 1.56
N MET A 1044 24.56 0.43 1.90
CA MET A 1044 24.60 -1.03 1.93
C MET A 1044 24.87 -1.63 0.54
N LEU A 1045 24.14 -1.19 -0.48
CA LEU A 1045 24.28 -1.70 -1.85
C LEU A 1045 25.68 -1.42 -2.40
N VAL A 1046 26.20 -0.20 -2.20
CA VAL A 1046 27.55 0.20 -2.66
C VAL A 1046 28.63 -0.61 -1.94
N SER A 1047 28.50 -0.83 -0.63
CA SER A 1047 29.45 -1.63 0.15
C SER A 1047 29.44 -3.09 -0.27
N MET A 1048 28.26 -3.70 -0.40
CA MET A 1048 28.12 -5.11 -0.79
C MET A 1048 28.72 -5.36 -2.16
N LYS A 1049 28.45 -4.47 -3.12
CA LYS A 1049 29.03 -4.54 -4.46
C LYS A 1049 30.56 -4.46 -4.41
N TRP A 1050 31.11 -3.55 -3.61
CA TRP A 1050 32.56 -3.46 -3.44
C TRP A 1050 33.16 -4.75 -2.85
N LEU A 1051 32.54 -5.30 -1.80
CA LEU A 1051 33.02 -6.55 -1.19
C LEU A 1051 32.92 -7.74 -2.14
N PHE A 1052 31.90 -7.77 -3.00
CA PHE A 1052 31.78 -8.80 -4.03
C PHE A 1052 32.90 -8.70 -5.07
N GLU A 1053 33.24 -7.48 -5.49
CA GLU A 1053 34.34 -7.23 -6.44
C GLU A 1053 35.72 -7.50 -5.82
N GLU A 1054 35.96 -7.08 -4.57
CA GLU A 1054 37.27 -7.22 -3.90
C GLU A 1054 37.61 -8.68 -3.57
N PHE A 1055 36.61 -9.48 -3.22
CA PHE A 1055 36.79 -10.89 -2.84
C PHE A 1055 36.38 -11.88 -3.93
N ASP A 1056 35.99 -11.42 -5.12
CA ASP A 1056 35.50 -12.27 -6.21
C ASP A 1056 34.37 -13.21 -5.75
N ILE A 1057 33.35 -12.64 -5.09
CA ILE A 1057 32.14 -13.36 -4.67
C ILE A 1057 31.14 -13.32 -5.82
N ASP A 1058 30.73 -14.50 -6.29
CA ASP A 1058 29.74 -14.63 -7.38
C ASP A 1058 28.31 -14.43 -6.84
N GLY A 1059 27.89 -13.16 -6.78
CA GLY A 1059 26.59 -12.77 -6.26
C GLY A 1059 25.91 -11.65 -7.06
N ARG A 1060 24.58 -11.60 -6.98
CA ARG A 1060 23.73 -10.60 -7.64
C ARG A 1060 22.68 -10.06 -6.67
N PHE A 1061 22.38 -8.77 -6.77
CA PHE A 1061 21.27 -8.17 -6.03
C PHE A 1061 19.92 -8.76 -6.47
N CYS A 1062 19.13 -9.25 -5.53
CA CYS A 1062 17.84 -9.89 -5.79
C CYS A 1062 16.72 -8.85 -5.67
N ILE A 1063 16.47 -8.39 -4.45
CA ILE A 1063 15.47 -7.36 -4.14
C ILE A 1063 15.72 -6.78 -2.73
N SER A 1064 15.21 -5.58 -2.48
CA SER A 1064 15.07 -5.04 -1.12
C SER A 1064 13.60 -4.81 -0.85
N ILE A 1065 13.04 -5.45 0.18
CA ILE A 1065 11.63 -5.36 0.57
C ILE A 1065 11.56 -4.79 1.97
N HIS A 1066 11.00 -3.58 2.11
CA HIS A 1066 11.04 -2.83 3.38
C HIS A 1066 12.49 -2.68 3.88
N ASP A 1067 12.82 -3.27 5.03
CA ASP A 1067 14.14 -3.21 5.66
C ASP A 1067 14.98 -4.47 5.37
N GLU A 1068 14.42 -5.42 4.61
CA GLU A 1068 15.10 -6.64 4.16
C GLU A 1068 15.92 -6.36 2.89
N VAL A 1069 17.16 -6.84 2.83
CA VAL A 1069 18.01 -6.79 1.64
C VAL A 1069 18.45 -8.21 1.29
N ARG A 1070 18.17 -8.65 0.06
CA ARG A 1070 18.40 -10.03 -0.40
C ARG A 1070 19.30 -10.07 -1.63
N TYR A 1071 20.20 -11.03 -1.65
CA TYR A 1071 21.17 -11.31 -2.72
C TYR A 1071 21.09 -12.77 -3.13
N LEU A 1072 21.28 -13.04 -4.41
CA LEU A 1072 21.44 -14.39 -4.95
C LEU A 1072 22.94 -14.67 -5.11
N VAL A 1073 23.45 -15.69 -4.45
CA VAL A 1073 24.90 -15.98 -4.39
C VAL A 1073 25.14 -17.46 -4.66
N LYS A 1074 26.27 -17.78 -5.27
CA LYS A 1074 26.69 -19.18 -5.48
C LYS A 1074 26.87 -19.90 -4.14
N CYS A 1075 26.48 -21.19 -4.05
CA CYS A 1075 26.54 -21.97 -2.79
C CYS A 1075 27.93 -21.98 -2.13
N GLU A 1076 29.00 -21.94 -2.93
CA GLU A 1076 30.39 -21.94 -2.46
C GLU A 1076 30.74 -20.68 -1.66
N ASP A 1077 30.16 -19.54 -2.02
CA ASP A 1077 30.46 -18.24 -1.42
C ASP A 1077 29.44 -17.80 -0.37
N ARG A 1078 28.48 -18.65 0.00
CA ARG A 1078 27.34 -18.23 0.84
C ARG A 1078 27.75 -17.66 2.19
N TYR A 1079 28.68 -18.29 2.89
CA TYR A 1079 29.18 -17.78 4.17
C TYR A 1079 30.07 -16.53 4.00
N ARG A 1080 30.76 -16.41 2.87
CA ARG A 1080 31.59 -15.23 2.55
C ARG A 1080 30.70 -14.02 2.31
N ALA A 1081 29.60 -14.19 1.56
CA ALA A 1081 28.60 -13.15 1.35
C ALA A 1081 27.85 -12.79 2.63
N ALA A 1082 27.55 -13.76 3.50
CA ALA A 1082 26.93 -13.49 4.80
C ALA A 1082 27.83 -12.62 5.69
N LEU A 1083 29.14 -12.92 5.73
CA LEU A 1083 30.12 -12.08 6.42
C LEU A 1083 30.25 -10.70 5.77
N ALA A 1084 30.24 -10.62 4.43
CA ALA A 1084 30.26 -9.35 3.72
C ALA A 1084 29.04 -8.47 4.07
N LEU A 1085 27.87 -9.07 4.26
CA LEU A 1085 26.66 -8.36 4.67
C LEU A 1085 26.78 -7.81 6.10
N GLN A 1086 27.34 -8.59 7.02
CA GLN A 1086 27.65 -8.12 8.39
C GLN A 1086 28.61 -6.93 8.38
N ILE A 1087 29.71 -7.01 7.62
CA ILE A 1087 30.68 -5.92 7.48
C ILE A 1087 30.02 -4.68 6.86
N THR A 1088 29.16 -4.88 5.86
CA THR A 1088 28.43 -3.79 5.22
C THR A 1088 27.57 -3.02 6.21
N ASN A 1089 26.85 -3.71 7.11
CA ASN A 1089 26.03 -3.07 8.12
C ASN A 1089 26.88 -2.29 9.13
N LEU A 1090 28.00 -2.87 9.58
CA LEU A 1090 28.97 -2.20 10.44
C LEU A 1090 29.48 -0.89 9.81
N LEU A 1091 29.92 -0.94 8.55
CA LEU A 1091 30.42 0.24 7.83
C LEU A 1091 29.31 1.28 7.62
N THR A 1092 28.10 0.85 7.28
CA THR A 1092 26.97 1.76 7.06
C THR A 1092 26.59 2.48 8.36
N ARG A 1093 26.45 1.76 9.48
CA ARG A 1093 26.14 2.38 10.78
C ARG A 1093 27.26 3.28 11.29
N SER A 1094 28.51 2.88 11.06
CA SER A 1094 29.68 3.70 11.41
C SER A 1094 29.73 5.00 10.59
N MET A 1095 29.34 4.96 9.31
CA MET A 1095 29.24 6.16 8.46
C MET A 1095 28.18 7.14 8.99
N PHE A 1096 27.02 6.64 9.42
CA PHE A 1096 25.97 7.44 10.05
C PHE A 1096 26.46 8.10 11.34
N ALA A 1097 27.09 7.33 12.23
CA ALA A 1097 27.66 7.85 13.47
C ALA A 1097 28.72 8.93 13.21
N TYR A 1098 29.67 8.65 12.31
CA TYR A 1098 30.73 9.58 11.93
C TYR A 1098 30.18 10.89 11.36
N LYS A 1099 29.18 10.82 10.47
CA LYS A 1099 28.53 12.01 9.89
C LYS A 1099 27.79 12.88 10.90
N LEU A 1100 27.31 12.28 11.98
CA LEU A 1100 26.66 12.97 13.09
C LEU A 1100 27.63 13.44 14.18
N GLY A 1101 28.95 13.25 13.98
CA GLY A 1101 30.00 13.69 14.89
C GLY A 1101 30.34 12.70 16.01
N MET A 1102 29.88 11.45 15.90
CA MET A 1102 30.13 10.39 16.89
C MET A 1102 31.24 9.45 16.36
N LEU A 1103 32.38 9.42 17.03
CA LEU A 1103 33.59 8.68 16.61
C LEU A 1103 33.66 7.24 17.12
N ASP A 1104 32.51 6.64 17.40
CA ASP A 1104 32.39 5.26 17.87
C ASP A 1104 30.97 4.73 17.60
N LEU A 1105 30.76 3.41 17.70
CA LEU A 1105 29.49 2.75 17.46
C LEU A 1105 29.19 1.72 18.57
N PRO A 1106 27.94 1.60 19.06
CA PRO A 1106 27.58 0.53 19.99
C PRO A 1106 27.66 -0.85 19.34
N GLN A 1107 28.23 -1.83 20.03
CA GLN A 1107 28.42 -3.17 19.47
C GLN A 1107 27.08 -3.89 19.21
N SER A 1108 26.04 -3.61 20.00
CA SER A 1108 24.71 -4.21 19.82
C SER A 1108 24.06 -3.88 18.47
N VAL A 1109 24.46 -2.76 17.85
CA VAL A 1109 23.98 -2.36 16.53
C VAL A 1109 25.01 -2.61 15.43
N ALA A 1110 26.26 -2.93 15.74
CA ALA A 1110 27.29 -3.14 14.73
C ALA A 1110 26.93 -4.27 13.75
N PHE A 1111 26.34 -5.35 14.25
CA PHE A 1111 26.04 -6.57 13.51
C PHE A 1111 24.53 -6.84 13.47
N PHE A 1112 24.08 -7.54 12.43
CA PHE A 1112 22.73 -8.10 12.40
C PHE A 1112 22.56 -9.15 13.47
N SER A 1113 21.33 -9.30 13.96
CA SER A 1113 20.94 -10.41 14.83
C SER A 1113 21.22 -11.76 14.17
N ALA A 1114 20.89 -11.91 12.90
CA ALA A 1114 21.26 -13.04 12.04
C ALA A 1114 21.36 -12.61 10.58
N VAL A 1115 22.03 -13.43 9.76
CA VAL A 1115 21.99 -13.33 8.30
C VAL A 1115 21.42 -14.63 7.77
N ASP A 1116 20.29 -14.53 7.10
CA ASP A 1116 19.52 -15.65 6.58
C ASP A 1116 20.21 -16.22 5.33
N ILE A 1117 20.38 -17.55 5.28
CA ILE A 1117 20.83 -18.29 4.09
C ILE A 1117 19.80 -19.35 3.74
N ASP A 1118 19.19 -19.22 2.56
CA ASP A 1118 18.07 -20.07 2.18
C ASP A 1118 18.08 -20.47 0.69
N GLN A 1119 17.25 -21.43 0.32
CA GLN A 1119 16.93 -21.78 -1.06
C GLN A 1119 15.67 -21.05 -1.55
N CYS A 1120 14.82 -20.55 -0.65
CA CYS A 1120 13.63 -19.77 -1.00
C CYS A 1120 13.56 -18.46 -0.23
N LEU A 1121 12.81 -17.48 -0.75
CA LEU A 1121 12.63 -16.21 -0.07
C LEU A 1121 11.50 -16.31 0.97
N ARG A 1122 11.84 -16.31 2.26
CA ARG A 1122 10.89 -16.22 3.38
C ARG A 1122 11.37 -15.23 4.43
N LYS A 1123 10.47 -14.81 5.32
CA LYS A 1123 10.80 -13.84 6.37
C LYS A 1123 11.79 -14.45 7.37
N GLU A 1124 11.47 -15.65 7.86
CA GLU A 1124 12.30 -16.41 8.78
C GLU A 1124 12.63 -17.75 8.13
N VAL A 1125 13.89 -18.17 8.17
CA VAL A 1125 14.38 -19.41 7.53
C VAL A 1125 13.73 -20.69 8.08
N ASN A 1126 13.18 -20.63 9.30
CA ASN A 1126 12.50 -21.74 9.95
C ASN A 1126 11.01 -21.83 9.56
N MET A 1127 10.47 -20.85 8.83
CA MET A 1127 9.08 -20.81 8.46
C MET A 1127 8.79 -21.74 7.28
N ASP A 1128 7.93 -22.75 7.48
CA ASP A 1128 7.57 -23.71 6.42
C ASP A 1128 6.52 -23.15 5.42
N CYS A 1129 6.08 -21.90 5.62
CA CYS A 1129 5.11 -21.20 4.76
C CYS A 1129 3.83 -22.00 4.46
N THR A 1130 3.23 -22.58 5.51
CA THR A 1130 1.94 -23.27 5.42
C THR A 1130 0.80 -22.27 5.22
N THR A 1131 -0.01 -22.50 4.19
CA THR A 1131 -1.18 -21.66 3.83
C THR A 1131 -2.32 -22.54 3.33
N PRO A 1132 -3.54 -22.01 3.12
CA PRO A 1132 -4.64 -22.82 2.59
C PRO A 1132 -4.36 -23.38 1.19
N SER A 1133 -3.62 -22.64 0.35
CA SER A 1133 -3.17 -23.10 -0.97
C SER A 1133 -1.96 -24.04 -0.88
N ASN A 1134 -1.16 -23.93 0.19
CA ASN A 1134 -0.03 -24.82 0.49
C ASN A 1134 -0.15 -25.51 1.88
N PRO A 1135 -1.08 -26.47 2.06
CA PRO A 1135 -1.36 -27.04 3.38
C PRO A 1135 -0.25 -27.93 3.93
N THR A 1136 0.61 -28.48 3.07
CA THR A 1136 1.72 -29.36 3.47
C THR A 1136 3.05 -28.64 3.58
N GLY A 1137 3.10 -27.32 3.37
CA GLY A 1137 4.30 -26.51 3.55
C GLY A 1137 5.37 -26.69 2.47
N MET A 1138 6.49 -25.97 2.61
CA MET A 1138 7.60 -25.96 1.66
C MET A 1138 8.41 -27.26 1.71
N GLU A 1139 8.63 -27.80 2.90
CA GLU A 1139 9.44 -29.01 3.09
C GLU A 1139 8.81 -30.24 2.44
N ARG A 1140 7.54 -30.51 2.74
CA ARG A 1140 6.88 -31.73 2.24
C ARG A 1140 6.42 -31.62 0.79
N ARG A 1141 5.96 -30.44 0.36
CA ARG A 1141 5.37 -30.26 -0.99
C ARG A 1141 6.40 -29.97 -2.06
N TYR A 1142 7.38 -29.13 -1.73
CA TYR A 1142 8.37 -28.64 -2.68
C TYR A 1142 9.76 -29.24 -2.42
N GLY A 1143 9.96 -29.98 -1.32
CA GLY A 1143 11.24 -30.59 -0.99
C GLY A 1143 12.28 -29.58 -0.48
N ILE A 1144 11.85 -28.39 -0.05
CA ILE A 1144 12.75 -27.32 0.38
C ILE A 1144 12.83 -27.33 1.91
N THR A 1145 14.00 -27.69 2.44
CA THR A 1145 14.25 -27.74 3.88
C THR A 1145 14.31 -26.34 4.50
N GLN A 1146 14.34 -26.27 5.83
CA GLN A 1146 14.61 -25.02 6.55
C GLN A 1146 16.00 -24.49 6.19
N GLY A 1147 16.11 -23.16 6.10
CA GLY A 1147 17.37 -22.46 5.83
C GLY A 1147 18.24 -22.34 7.08
N GLU A 1148 19.44 -21.81 6.90
CA GLU A 1148 20.46 -21.59 7.96
C GLU A 1148 20.45 -20.15 8.48
#